data_AF-A0A2M7QM35-F1
#
_entry.id   AF-A0A2M7QM35-F1
#
_cell.length_a   1.000
_cell.length_b   1.000
_cell.length_c   1.000
_cell.angle_alpha   90.00
_cell.angle_beta   90.00
_cell.angle_gamma   90.00
#
_symmetry.space_group_name_H-M   'P 1'
#
loop_
_entity.id
_entity.type
_entity.pdbx_description
1 polymer ?
#
loop_
_entity_poly.entity_id
_entity_poly.type
_entity_poly.pdbx_seq_one_letter_code
_entity_poly.pdbx_strand_id
1 'polypeptide(L)'
;MSGGDMSTVFSLVSASGRESVSGSGTVVRGYLETKGAQIVDSTSGDAVRLVGANWFGAESSALIPGGLWARNYQNMMDQMVDAGINTLRIPLSPEVLTNAIVTSGFRADLNPDLVGLTPLQILDKIVDYAGDIGLRIVLGMHRIDAGVGKQESGLWFGKNYSLDNLAADWQTIVARYTGDPTVVGVDVFNEPSDKARWGDESSAPQYDWSAAATTLGNAVLDVNPNLLVLVQGIHVYENKWYWVGGNLRPVASDPIVLNVADRVVYSPHDYPSSVQNVPWLEGATTAQMIANFEKHWGYIYDQGLAPILIGETGARLTGPADTRYLDALFSYLEAKNAASPGGAGGVGLTWWGWNPNSGDTGGLLDDAWQFVNPVKAAYLERITGEPMPIDTAAAARTSENVLTFELASLRNLSADRTYYYTIEGGTATEGVDFLARDGVIRLRPGQTTVEIDVTILADKQSEGDETVFLNLFWTTGQQLARFEGVIRDTPPPPPPISPDSAEKVKFFGDTKLTLTSVADPTGGFDLVATLEDKFGRDLPAAWSMRVAPKDATAQVITVADPNVVVQDRKGGALLLTPDATADASNSRSLFDTLSAPLTAADRKKAVVTIDVDLLKQDAFRFDAVLDWDAQRIGQGYGETTTRGGGFTRSSDLDVDFVIEQTWGDFFFGRVAISNTGVRTITDWGIDLTGVGFDILQTHTVSGGVTTIDDAKVDAPTWNRDLDPGETFVFGLNGVHRNDEVSLNPQALLDQIDVLLV
;
A
#
# COMPACT_ATOMS: atom_id res chain seq x y z
N MET A 1 -26.11 -31.36 29.34
CA MET A 1 -26.93 -30.24 29.82
C MET A 1 -27.17 -29.32 28.63
N SER A 2 -28.36 -28.72 28.61
CA SER A 2 -29.03 -27.97 27.55
C SER A 2 -28.17 -27.12 26.61
N GLY A 3 -28.54 -27.13 25.33
CA GLY A 3 -28.09 -26.19 24.32
C GLY A 3 -28.24 -24.75 24.82
N GLY A 4 -27.12 -24.06 24.90
CA GLY A 4 -27.05 -22.62 25.05
C GLY A 4 -26.92 -22.02 23.66
N ASP A 5 -27.72 -20.99 23.42
CA ASP A 5 -27.72 -20.13 22.25
C ASP A 5 -26.29 -19.78 21.80
N MET A 6 -26.00 -19.96 20.50
CA MET A 6 -24.70 -19.67 19.87
C MET A 6 -24.57 -18.19 19.47
N SER A 7 -25.32 -17.30 20.12
CA SER A 7 -25.28 -15.86 19.86
C SER A 7 -24.21 -15.17 20.72
N THR A 8 -23.19 -14.64 20.02
CA THR A 8 -22.16 -13.66 20.45
C THR A 8 -21.12 -14.09 21.50
N VAL A 9 -19.90 -14.35 21.04
CA VAL A 9 -18.68 -14.51 21.87
C VAL A 9 -18.04 -13.15 22.22
N PHE A 10 -18.30 -12.15 21.37
CA PHE A 10 -17.80 -10.79 21.50
C PHE A 10 -18.94 -9.80 21.34
N SER A 11 -18.79 -8.61 21.93
CA SER A 11 -19.61 -7.42 21.66
C SER A 11 -18.72 -6.27 21.20
N LEU A 12 -19.21 -5.47 20.25
CA LEU A 12 -18.57 -4.20 19.91
C LEU A 12 -18.72 -3.22 21.07
N VAL A 13 -17.61 -2.70 21.57
CA VAL A 13 -17.56 -1.62 22.56
C VAL A 13 -17.66 -0.28 21.83
N SER A 14 -16.84 -0.11 20.79
CA SER A 14 -16.87 1.05 19.89
C SER A 14 -16.27 0.72 18.53
N ALA A 15 -16.77 1.39 17.49
CA ALA A 15 -16.11 1.54 16.19
C ALA A 15 -16.05 3.04 15.88
N SER A 16 -14.90 3.66 16.08
CA SER A 16 -14.75 5.12 15.94
C SER A 16 -13.37 5.50 15.46
N GLY A 17 -13.29 6.56 14.64
CA GLY A 17 -12.03 7.25 14.38
C GLY A 17 -11.48 7.84 15.68
N ARG A 18 -10.21 7.57 15.98
CA ARG A 18 -9.51 8.17 17.13
C ARG A 18 -8.69 9.33 16.59
N GLU A 19 -8.89 10.56 17.07
CA GLU A 19 -7.83 11.57 17.05
C GLU A 19 -6.94 11.31 18.29
N SER A 20 -5.63 11.24 18.14
CA SER A 20 -4.78 10.93 19.30
C SER A 20 -4.80 12.02 20.37
N VAL A 21 -4.91 11.57 21.61
CA VAL A 21 -4.39 12.29 22.77
C VAL A 21 -2.89 12.02 22.81
N SER A 22 -2.08 13.04 22.57
CA SER A 22 -0.62 12.96 22.63
C SER A 22 -0.14 12.56 24.04
N GLY A 23 0.26 11.30 24.18
CA GLY A 23 1.10 10.85 25.29
C GLY A 23 2.52 11.38 25.10
N SER A 24 2.98 12.24 26.01
CA SER A 24 4.21 13.04 25.90
C SER A 24 5.51 12.26 26.18
N GLY A 25 5.70 11.08 25.61
CA GLY A 25 6.88 10.26 25.85
C GLY A 25 7.48 9.66 24.59
N THR A 26 8.13 10.46 23.75
CA THR A 26 8.87 9.98 22.57
C THR A 26 9.96 8.99 23.01
N VAL A 27 9.84 7.72 22.65
CA VAL A 27 10.97 6.79 22.73
C VAL A 27 11.80 7.04 21.49
N VAL A 28 12.87 7.85 21.63
CA VAL A 28 13.84 8.04 20.55
C VAL A 28 14.54 6.70 20.33
N ARG A 29 14.30 6.09 19.18
CA ARG A 29 14.88 4.79 18.80
C ARG A 29 16.24 5.00 18.15
N GLY A 30 17.28 4.39 18.72
CA GLY A 30 18.62 4.46 18.18
C GLY A 30 18.94 3.31 17.23
N TYR A 31 20.15 3.36 16.67
CA TYR A 31 20.80 2.18 16.07
C TYR A 31 21.02 1.09 17.13
N LEU A 32 21.45 -0.09 16.68
CA LEU A 32 21.81 -1.19 17.56
C LEU A 32 23.33 -1.37 17.61
N GLU A 33 23.82 -1.92 18.71
CA GLU A 33 25.22 -2.30 18.86
C GLU A 33 25.36 -3.64 19.59
N THR A 34 26.56 -4.20 19.61
CA THR A 34 26.83 -5.45 20.31
C THR A 34 27.54 -5.21 21.64
N LYS A 35 27.22 -6.04 22.64
CA LYS A 35 27.84 -5.99 23.97
C LYS A 35 28.02 -7.41 24.49
N GLY A 36 29.23 -7.94 24.30
CA GLY A 36 29.49 -9.37 24.49
C GLY A 36 28.57 -10.20 23.60
N ALA A 37 27.80 -11.13 24.18
CA ALA A 37 26.86 -11.96 23.45
C ALA A 37 25.48 -11.34 23.19
N GLN A 38 25.25 -10.07 23.55
CA GLN A 38 23.94 -9.42 23.37
C GLN A 38 23.98 -8.35 22.28
N ILE A 39 22.85 -8.19 21.57
CA ILE A 39 22.55 -6.95 20.86
C ILE A 39 21.87 -6.01 21.85
N VAL A 40 22.20 -4.73 21.80
CA VAL A 40 21.62 -3.69 22.66
C VAL A 40 21.18 -2.48 21.84
N ASP A 41 20.18 -1.76 22.33
CA ASP A 41 19.84 -0.44 21.81
C ASP A 41 20.96 0.56 22.18
N SER A 42 21.49 1.29 21.20
CA SER A 42 22.63 2.20 21.41
C SER A 42 22.28 3.44 22.26
N THR A 43 20.99 3.74 22.44
CA THR A 43 20.51 4.89 23.21
C THR A 43 20.24 4.51 24.67
N SER A 44 19.50 3.42 24.89
CA SER A 44 19.14 2.99 26.26
C SER A 44 20.15 2.02 26.88
N GLY A 45 20.90 1.29 26.05
CA GLY A 45 21.77 0.20 26.48
C GLY A 45 21.02 -1.08 26.86
N ASP A 46 19.71 -1.14 26.64
CA ASP A 46 18.89 -2.31 26.94
C ASP A 46 19.14 -3.43 25.94
N ALA A 47 19.07 -4.67 26.42
CA ALA A 47 19.19 -5.83 25.56
C ALA A 47 18.00 -5.93 24.59
N VAL A 48 18.32 -6.20 23.33
CA VAL A 48 17.38 -6.36 22.22
C VAL A 48 17.52 -7.76 21.65
N ARG A 49 16.40 -8.42 21.42
CA ARG A 49 16.33 -9.68 20.67
C ARG A 49 15.59 -9.48 19.36
N LEU A 50 16.28 -9.74 18.25
CA LEU A 50 15.70 -9.70 16.91
C LEU A 50 14.98 -11.02 16.64
N VAL A 51 13.65 -10.97 16.54
CA VAL A 51 12.77 -12.11 16.25
C VAL A 51 11.95 -11.73 15.02
N GLY A 52 12.14 -12.46 13.93
CA GLY A 52 11.74 -11.95 12.64
C GLY A 52 11.44 -12.99 11.58
N ALA A 53 11.28 -12.48 10.37
CA ALA A 53 11.08 -13.28 9.17
C ALA A 53 11.90 -12.73 8.00
N ASN A 54 12.19 -13.59 7.04
CA ASN A 54 12.74 -13.23 5.75
C ASN A 54 11.60 -12.91 4.78
N TRP A 55 11.60 -11.73 4.17
CA TRP A 55 10.66 -11.38 3.11
C TRP A 55 11.40 -11.32 1.77
N PHE A 56 11.51 -12.48 1.12
CA PHE A 56 12.32 -12.63 -0.09
C PHE A 56 11.58 -12.20 -1.36
N GLY A 57 12.33 -11.93 -2.41
CA GLY A 57 11.86 -11.55 -3.75
C GLY A 57 12.75 -10.48 -4.40
N ALA A 58 13.34 -9.57 -3.60
CA ALA A 58 14.16 -8.48 -4.12
C ALA A 58 15.57 -8.93 -4.59
N GLU A 59 15.97 -10.14 -4.25
CA GLU A 59 17.12 -10.84 -4.83
C GLU A 59 16.84 -11.47 -6.18
N SER A 60 15.57 -11.61 -6.56
CA SER A 60 15.15 -12.22 -7.81
C SER A 60 14.99 -11.21 -8.93
N SER A 61 14.66 -11.67 -10.14
CA SER A 61 14.36 -10.79 -11.27
C SER A 61 13.12 -9.90 -11.06
N ALA A 62 12.34 -10.12 -10.00
CA ALA A 62 11.27 -9.20 -9.60
C ALA A 62 11.83 -7.91 -8.97
N LEU A 63 13.01 -7.97 -8.34
CA LEU A 63 13.69 -6.85 -7.65
C LEU A 63 12.89 -6.18 -6.53
N ILE A 64 11.75 -6.76 -6.15
CA ILE A 64 10.89 -6.34 -5.04
C ILE A 64 10.47 -7.56 -4.22
N PRO A 65 10.13 -7.41 -2.93
CA PRO A 65 9.63 -8.53 -2.13
C PRO A 65 8.39 -9.19 -2.75
N GLY A 66 8.29 -10.52 -2.59
CA GLY A 66 7.20 -11.30 -3.17
C GLY A 66 5.86 -11.05 -2.48
N GLY A 67 4.76 -11.32 -3.20
CA GLY A 67 3.39 -11.24 -2.66
C GLY A 67 2.67 -9.93 -2.92
N LEU A 68 3.36 -8.91 -3.44
CA LEU A 68 2.76 -7.60 -3.75
C LEU A 68 1.75 -7.66 -4.91
N TRP A 69 1.72 -8.76 -5.66
CA TRP A 69 0.65 -9.06 -6.62
C TRP A 69 -0.63 -9.58 -5.96
N ALA A 70 -0.58 -9.94 -4.68
CA ALA A 70 -1.69 -10.53 -3.93
C ALA A 70 -2.18 -9.63 -2.79
N ARG A 71 -1.29 -8.81 -2.20
CA ARG A 71 -1.59 -7.97 -1.04
C ARG A 71 -0.92 -6.59 -1.17
N ASN A 72 -1.43 -5.64 -0.40
CA ASN A 72 -0.74 -4.40 -0.09
C ASN A 72 0.48 -4.66 0.84
N TYR A 73 1.60 -3.96 0.63
CA TYR A 73 2.84 -4.15 1.41
C TYR A 73 2.67 -3.78 2.89
N GLN A 74 1.92 -2.72 3.20
CA GLN A 74 1.68 -2.24 4.56
C GLN A 74 0.87 -3.28 5.33
N ASN A 75 -0.20 -3.82 4.73
CA ASN A 75 -1.01 -4.89 5.32
C ASN A 75 -0.19 -6.15 5.61
N MET A 76 0.76 -6.51 4.73
CA MET A 76 1.67 -7.62 5.01
C MET A 76 2.56 -7.33 6.23
N MET A 77 3.12 -6.13 6.34
CA MET A 77 4.02 -5.75 7.43
C MET A 77 3.29 -5.61 8.77
N ASP A 78 2.08 -5.07 8.77
CA ASP A 78 1.18 -5.06 9.93
C ASP A 78 0.90 -6.48 10.44
N GLN A 79 0.60 -7.40 9.52
CA GLN A 79 0.35 -8.80 9.86
C GLN A 79 1.61 -9.50 10.41
N MET A 80 2.80 -9.08 9.97
CA MET A 80 4.07 -9.54 10.56
C MET A 80 4.18 -9.06 12.02
N VAL A 81 3.90 -7.78 12.29
CA VAL A 81 3.90 -7.23 13.66
C VAL A 81 2.92 -7.99 14.56
N ASP A 82 1.70 -8.26 14.08
CA ASP A 82 0.69 -9.05 14.81
C ASP A 82 1.15 -10.47 15.14
N ALA A 83 1.97 -11.07 14.26
CA ALA A 83 2.58 -12.38 14.46
C ALA A 83 3.77 -12.35 15.45
N GLY A 84 4.08 -11.19 16.04
CA GLY A 84 5.17 -11.00 16.99
C GLY A 84 6.55 -10.84 16.33
N ILE A 85 6.58 -10.51 15.04
CA ILE A 85 7.82 -10.15 14.32
C ILE A 85 8.19 -8.71 14.65
N ASN A 86 9.45 -8.49 15.02
CA ASN A 86 10.02 -7.17 15.25
C ASN A 86 11.12 -6.78 14.25
N THR A 87 11.56 -7.73 13.42
CA THR A 87 12.67 -7.55 12.47
C THR A 87 12.38 -8.25 11.14
N LEU A 88 12.64 -7.58 10.03
CA LEU A 88 12.63 -8.19 8.69
C LEU A 88 14.06 -8.32 8.17
N ARG A 89 14.41 -9.51 7.69
CA ARG A 89 15.55 -9.69 6.78
C ARG A 89 15.03 -9.55 5.35
N ILE A 90 15.59 -8.64 4.57
CA ILE A 90 15.22 -8.41 3.17
C ILE A 90 16.39 -8.88 2.28
N PRO A 91 16.27 -10.07 1.65
CA PRO A 91 17.18 -10.54 0.62
C PRO A 91 17.22 -9.61 -0.60
N LEU A 92 18.43 -9.26 -1.04
CA LEU A 92 18.70 -8.37 -2.17
C LEU A 92 19.66 -9.03 -3.18
N SER A 93 19.67 -8.49 -4.40
CA SER A 93 20.76 -8.61 -5.35
C SER A 93 21.20 -7.19 -5.76
N PRO A 94 22.40 -7.00 -6.33
CA PRO A 94 22.86 -5.68 -6.78
C PRO A 94 21.97 -5.04 -7.83
N GLU A 95 21.16 -5.84 -8.54
CA GLU A 95 20.27 -5.34 -9.59
C GLU A 95 19.16 -4.42 -9.07
N VAL A 96 18.90 -4.38 -7.75
CA VAL A 96 18.01 -3.36 -7.15
C VAL A 96 18.50 -1.93 -7.38
N LEU A 97 19.81 -1.74 -7.65
CA LEU A 97 20.41 -0.44 -7.99
C LEU A 97 20.04 0.07 -9.40
N THR A 98 19.27 -0.70 -10.17
CA THR A 98 18.78 -0.27 -11.47
C THR A 98 17.88 0.96 -11.38
N ASN A 99 17.92 1.80 -12.41
CA ASN A 99 16.98 2.92 -12.58
C ASN A 99 15.74 2.52 -13.40
N ALA A 100 15.58 1.23 -13.73
CA ALA A 100 14.39 0.74 -14.40
C ALA A 100 13.20 0.79 -13.45
N ILE A 101 12.08 1.34 -13.92
CA ILE A 101 10.81 1.32 -13.19
C ILE A 101 10.30 -0.11 -13.10
N VAL A 102 9.82 -0.49 -11.92
CA VAL A 102 9.17 -1.78 -11.71
C VAL A 102 7.77 -1.73 -12.30
N THR A 103 7.48 -2.64 -13.22
CA THR A 103 6.20 -2.70 -13.97
C THR A 103 5.43 -4.00 -13.76
N SER A 104 5.97 -4.92 -12.96
CA SER A 104 5.38 -6.22 -12.69
C SER A 104 5.81 -6.73 -11.31
N GLY A 105 5.20 -7.80 -10.82
CA GLY A 105 5.47 -8.32 -9.48
C GLY A 105 4.66 -7.64 -8.37
N PHE A 106 3.88 -6.62 -8.70
CA PHE A 106 2.88 -6.03 -7.80
C PHE A 106 1.59 -5.70 -8.55
N ARG A 107 0.51 -5.53 -7.80
CA ARG A 107 -0.80 -5.07 -8.29
C ARG A 107 -0.97 -3.58 -7.95
N ALA A 108 -1.16 -2.74 -8.97
CA ALA A 108 -1.25 -1.29 -8.83
C ALA A 108 -2.51 -0.84 -8.10
N ASP A 109 -3.59 -1.60 -8.17
CA ASP A 109 -4.82 -1.38 -7.41
C ASP A 109 -4.62 -1.62 -5.90
N LEU A 110 -3.75 -2.57 -5.54
CA LEU A 110 -3.43 -2.85 -4.12
C LEU A 110 -2.30 -1.98 -3.58
N ASN A 111 -1.39 -1.54 -4.45
CA ASN A 111 -0.20 -0.79 -4.09
C ASN A 111 -0.03 0.42 -5.03
N PRO A 112 -0.99 1.36 -5.05
CA PRO A 112 -0.99 2.48 -6.00
C PRO A 112 0.21 3.41 -5.83
N ASP A 113 0.76 3.51 -4.62
CA ASP A 113 1.91 4.34 -4.30
C ASP A 113 3.26 3.74 -4.73
N LEU A 114 3.27 2.49 -5.23
CA LEU A 114 4.45 1.85 -5.83
C LEU A 114 4.55 2.07 -7.35
N VAL A 115 3.49 2.60 -7.98
CA VAL A 115 3.45 2.83 -9.43
C VAL A 115 4.49 3.89 -9.82
N GLY A 116 5.32 3.57 -10.81
CA GLY A 116 6.32 4.51 -11.33
C GLY A 116 7.62 4.56 -10.51
N LEU A 117 7.81 3.64 -9.55
CA LEU A 117 9.00 3.58 -8.70
C LEU A 117 10.05 2.57 -9.21
N THR A 118 11.33 2.86 -8.94
CA THR A 118 12.45 1.92 -9.08
C THR A 118 12.48 0.93 -7.91
N PRO A 119 13.23 -0.19 -7.99
CA PRO A 119 13.36 -1.12 -6.87
C PRO A 119 13.82 -0.47 -5.56
N LEU A 120 14.83 0.41 -5.61
CA LEU A 120 15.27 1.14 -4.43
C LEU A 120 14.22 2.11 -3.88
N GLN A 121 13.40 2.73 -4.73
CA GLN A 121 12.30 3.58 -4.25
C GLN A 121 11.17 2.76 -3.61
N ILE A 122 10.92 1.54 -4.08
CA ILE A 122 10.00 0.60 -3.42
C ILE A 122 10.59 0.11 -2.09
N LEU A 123 11.90 -0.13 -2.03
CA LEU A 123 12.56 -0.46 -0.77
C LEU A 123 12.47 0.70 0.24
N ASP A 124 12.55 1.96 -0.20
CA ASP A 124 12.31 3.12 0.68
C ASP A 124 10.92 3.09 1.31
N LYS A 125 9.87 2.82 0.52
CA LYS A 125 8.49 2.71 1.03
C LYS A 125 8.37 1.66 2.14
N ILE A 126 9.04 0.53 1.97
CA ILE A 126 9.08 -0.55 2.96
C ILE A 126 9.89 -0.13 4.20
N VAL A 127 11.03 0.54 4.02
CA VAL A 127 11.85 1.03 5.14
C VAL A 127 11.12 2.10 5.94
N ASP A 128 10.53 3.10 5.27
CA ASP A 128 9.78 4.18 5.91
C ASP A 128 8.62 3.60 6.74
N TYR A 129 7.81 2.73 6.13
CA TYR A 129 6.68 2.13 6.84
C TYR A 129 7.11 1.19 7.97
N ALA A 130 8.23 0.46 7.80
CA ALA A 130 8.79 -0.35 8.88
C ALA A 130 9.17 0.51 10.08
N GLY A 131 9.70 1.71 9.84
CA GLY A 131 10.00 2.70 10.88
C GLY A 131 8.74 3.13 11.63
N ASP A 132 7.67 3.44 10.89
CA ASP A 132 6.39 3.92 11.41
C ASP A 132 5.64 2.87 12.26
N ILE A 133 5.62 1.60 11.86
CA ILE A 133 4.99 0.52 12.66
C ILE A 133 5.97 -0.13 13.65
N GLY A 134 7.21 0.29 13.55
CA GLY A 134 8.24 0.04 14.51
C GLY A 134 8.99 -1.29 14.39
N LEU A 135 8.98 -1.89 13.21
CA LEU A 135 9.88 -2.94 12.78
C LEU A 135 11.33 -2.43 12.66
N ARG A 136 12.25 -3.38 12.56
CA ARG A 136 13.64 -3.17 12.15
C ARG A 136 13.94 -3.93 10.87
N ILE A 137 14.92 -3.47 10.11
CA ILE A 137 15.33 -4.10 8.86
C ILE A 137 16.80 -4.46 8.91
N VAL A 138 17.09 -5.69 8.48
CA VAL A 138 18.41 -6.15 8.08
C VAL A 138 18.37 -6.38 6.58
N LEU A 139 19.18 -5.64 5.82
CA LEU A 139 19.34 -5.88 4.39
C LEU A 139 20.34 -7.00 4.18
N GLY A 140 20.07 -7.98 3.31
CA GLY A 140 20.98 -9.10 3.10
C GLY A 140 21.34 -9.29 1.64
N MET A 141 22.63 -9.24 1.30
CA MET A 141 23.04 -9.54 -0.08
C MET A 141 22.92 -11.04 -0.33
N HIS A 142 21.81 -11.43 -0.94
CA HIS A 142 21.47 -12.84 -1.09
C HIS A 142 22.17 -13.48 -2.30
N ARG A 143 22.44 -12.66 -3.31
CA ARG A 143 23.06 -13.04 -4.58
C ARG A 143 23.89 -11.89 -5.14
N ILE A 144 24.80 -12.17 -6.07
CA ILE A 144 25.54 -11.15 -6.85
C ILE A 144 24.91 -10.86 -8.22
N ASP A 145 23.87 -11.60 -8.57
CA ASP A 145 23.04 -11.45 -9.78
C ASP A 145 21.60 -11.85 -9.44
N ALA A 146 20.62 -11.27 -10.12
CA ALA A 146 19.23 -11.56 -9.83
C ALA A 146 18.89 -13.03 -10.12
N GLY A 147 18.27 -13.71 -9.15
CA GLY A 147 17.93 -15.13 -9.29
C GLY A 147 17.17 -15.69 -8.10
N VAL A 148 16.98 -17.02 -8.08
CA VAL A 148 16.16 -17.69 -7.07
C VAL A 148 17.04 -18.54 -6.17
N GLY A 149 16.86 -18.40 -4.85
CA GLY A 149 17.64 -19.11 -3.85
C GLY A 149 19.10 -18.64 -3.78
N LYS A 150 19.94 -19.42 -3.10
CA LYS A 150 21.34 -19.07 -2.90
C LYS A 150 22.11 -18.87 -4.21
N GLN A 151 23.19 -18.10 -4.14
CA GLN A 151 24.13 -17.96 -5.26
C GLN A 151 24.64 -19.33 -5.74
N GLU A 152 24.55 -19.61 -7.04
CA GLU A 152 24.87 -20.94 -7.59
C GLU A 152 26.34 -21.31 -7.40
N SER A 153 27.22 -20.31 -7.39
CA SER A 153 28.65 -20.52 -7.14
C SER A 153 28.99 -20.70 -5.66
N GLY A 154 28.09 -20.28 -4.75
CA GLY A 154 28.35 -20.15 -3.32
C GLY A 154 29.36 -19.05 -2.96
N LEU A 155 29.70 -18.15 -3.89
CA LEU A 155 30.78 -17.18 -3.76
C LEU A 155 30.30 -15.76 -4.03
N TRP A 156 30.87 -14.79 -3.32
CA TRP A 156 30.61 -13.34 -3.41
C TRP A 156 31.23 -12.66 -4.64
N PHE A 157 31.63 -13.44 -5.63
CA PHE A 157 32.20 -12.96 -6.88
C PHE A 157 31.88 -13.93 -8.03
N GLY A 158 31.93 -13.40 -9.24
CA GLY A 158 31.63 -14.11 -10.47
C GLY A 158 32.55 -13.67 -11.61
N LYS A 159 32.25 -14.16 -12.82
CA LYS A 159 33.09 -13.89 -14.00
C LYS A 159 33.29 -12.41 -14.30
N ASN A 160 32.26 -11.60 -14.07
CA ASN A 160 32.24 -10.15 -14.37
C ASN A 160 31.85 -9.31 -13.15
N TYR A 161 31.97 -9.87 -11.94
CA TYR A 161 31.53 -9.22 -10.72
C TYR A 161 32.52 -9.56 -9.61
N SER A 162 33.18 -8.55 -9.06
CA SER A 162 34.28 -8.70 -8.09
C SER A 162 33.84 -8.36 -6.67
N LEU A 163 34.67 -8.70 -5.68
CA LEU A 163 34.48 -8.25 -4.29
C LEU A 163 34.42 -6.72 -4.20
N ASP A 164 35.20 -5.99 -5.00
CA ASP A 164 35.17 -4.54 -5.04
C ASP A 164 33.85 -3.99 -5.60
N ASN A 165 33.23 -4.70 -6.55
CA ASN A 165 31.89 -4.35 -7.03
C ASN A 165 30.86 -4.53 -5.92
N LEU A 166 30.92 -5.66 -5.21
CA LEU A 166 30.02 -5.91 -4.08
C LEU A 166 30.16 -4.86 -2.98
N ALA A 167 31.39 -4.49 -2.63
CA ALA A 167 31.66 -3.43 -1.67
C ALA A 167 31.06 -2.09 -2.11
N ALA A 168 31.26 -1.69 -3.38
CA ALA A 168 30.72 -0.44 -3.93
C ALA A 168 29.19 -0.42 -3.97
N ASP A 169 28.56 -1.55 -4.30
CA ASP A 169 27.11 -1.69 -4.31
C ASP A 169 26.55 -1.60 -2.88
N TRP A 170 27.20 -2.24 -1.91
CA TRP A 170 26.87 -2.08 -0.49
C TRP A 170 26.97 -0.64 -0.02
N GLN A 171 28.05 0.05 -0.36
CA GLN A 171 28.25 1.46 0.00
C GLN A 171 27.14 2.34 -0.59
N THR A 172 26.70 2.06 -1.82
CA THR A 172 25.61 2.78 -2.47
C THR A 172 24.28 2.56 -1.75
N ILE A 173 23.95 1.31 -1.41
CA ILE A 173 22.71 0.97 -0.69
C ILE A 173 22.72 1.57 0.73
N VAL A 174 23.82 1.42 1.47
CA VAL A 174 23.93 1.90 2.85
C VAL A 174 23.92 3.43 2.94
N ALA A 175 24.54 4.12 1.98
CA ALA A 175 24.50 5.58 1.94
C ALA A 175 23.07 6.12 1.88
N ARG A 176 22.15 5.38 1.24
CA ARG A 176 20.73 5.74 1.11
C ARG A 176 19.99 5.77 2.45
N TYR A 177 20.31 4.86 3.35
CA TYR A 177 19.64 4.70 4.65
C TYR A 177 20.48 5.22 5.83
N THR A 178 21.52 5.99 5.56
CA THR A 178 22.35 6.59 6.62
C THR A 178 21.55 7.64 7.37
N GLY A 179 21.48 7.51 8.70
CA GLY A 179 20.69 8.38 9.56
C GLY A 179 19.29 7.84 9.90
N ASP A 180 18.85 6.77 9.24
CA ASP A 180 17.61 6.06 9.58
C ASP A 180 17.93 4.81 10.43
N PRO A 181 17.54 4.76 11.72
CA PRO A 181 17.75 3.61 12.59
C PRO A 181 16.77 2.46 12.36
N THR A 182 15.89 2.56 11.36
CA THR A 182 15.03 1.44 10.93
C THR A 182 15.88 0.35 10.30
N VAL A 183 16.85 0.72 9.45
CA VAL A 183 17.86 -0.21 8.95
C VAL A 183 18.97 -0.33 9.99
N VAL A 184 18.99 -1.46 10.70
CA VAL A 184 19.91 -1.68 11.84
C VAL A 184 21.15 -2.48 11.50
N GLY A 185 21.17 -3.14 10.34
CA GLY A 185 22.32 -3.91 9.94
C GLY A 185 22.27 -4.44 8.53
N VAL A 186 23.39 -5.04 8.14
CA VAL A 186 23.55 -5.72 6.85
C VAL A 186 24.04 -7.14 7.06
N ASP A 187 23.48 -8.09 6.32
CA ASP A 187 24.00 -9.44 6.14
C ASP A 187 24.85 -9.46 4.87
N VAL A 188 26.18 -9.42 5.06
CA VAL A 188 27.11 -8.99 4.01
C VAL A 188 27.13 -9.89 2.77
N PHE A 189 26.88 -11.20 2.95
CA PHE A 189 26.67 -12.14 1.85
C PHE A 189 26.04 -13.45 2.33
N ASN A 190 25.07 -13.93 1.57
CA ASN A 190 24.30 -15.12 1.90
C ASN A 190 24.99 -16.44 1.53
N GLU A 191 24.97 -17.37 2.47
CA GLU A 191 25.38 -18.76 2.34
C GLU A 191 26.70 -19.01 1.60
N PRO A 192 27.85 -18.44 2.05
CA PRO A 192 29.16 -18.82 1.53
C PRO A 192 29.34 -20.35 1.51
N SER A 193 29.54 -20.92 0.33
CA SER A 193 29.58 -22.38 0.14
C SER A 193 30.62 -22.82 -0.89
N ASP A 194 30.57 -24.10 -1.24
CA ASP A 194 31.40 -24.70 -2.28
C ASP A 194 32.92 -24.54 -2.05
N LYS A 195 33.53 -23.55 -2.71
CA LYS A 195 34.96 -23.27 -2.57
C LYS A 195 35.29 -22.31 -1.43
N ALA A 196 34.30 -21.65 -0.82
CA ALA A 196 34.50 -20.75 0.31
C ALA A 196 35.26 -21.45 1.44
N ARG A 197 36.28 -20.77 1.98
CA ARG A 197 37.12 -21.17 3.11
C ARG A 197 37.11 -20.07 4.16
N TRP A 198 37.69 -20.33 5.32
CA TRP A 198 37.83 -19.37 6.40
C TRP A 198 39.26 -19.41 6.90
N GLY A 199 39.96 -18.28 6.86
CA GLY A 199 41.35 -18.15 7.27
C GLY A 199 42.32 -18.89 6.33
N ASP A 200 42.09 -18.79 5.01
CA ASP A 200 42.93 -19.42 3.98
C ASP A 200 43.86 -18.38 3.33
N GLU A 201 45.01 -18.12 3.96
CA GLU A 201 46.07 -17.24 3.44
C GLU A 201 46.93 -17.87 2.32
N SER A 202 46.51 -19.00 1.74
CA SER A 202 47.30 -19.74 0.76
C SER A 202 47.11 -19.25 -0.70
N SER A 203 47.41 -20.11 -1.68
CA SER A 203 47.44 -19.79 -3.13
C SER A 203 46.11 -19.36 -3.78
N ALA A 204 45.01 -19.30 -3.02
CA ALA A 204 43.69 -18.97 -3.54
C ALA A 204 42.89 -18.02 -2.59
N PRO A 205 43.45 -16.83 -2.27
CA PRO A 205 42.88 -15.92 -1.28
C PRO A 205 41.49 -15.40 -1.65
N GLN A 206 41.12 -15.45 -2.93
CA GLN A 206 39.78 -15.07 -3.39
C GLN A 206 38.67 -15.95 -2.80
N TYR A 207 38.98 -17.13 -2.26
CA TYR A 207 38.01 -18.01 -1.61
C TYR A 207 37.96 -17.84 -0.09
N ASP A 208 38.75 -16.93 0.49
CA ASP A 208 38.73 -16.70 1.93
C ASP A 208 37.56 -15.78 2.32
N TRP A 209 36.55 -16.39 2.94
CA TRP A 209 35.36 -15.70 3.39
C TRP A 209 35.63 -14.76 4.56
N SER A 210 36.54 -15.10 5.49
CA SER A 210 36.78 -14.21 6.64
C SER A 210 37.42 -12.89 6.20
N ALA A 211 38.34 -12.95 5.25
CA ALA A 211 38.93 -11.77 4.62
C ALA A 211 37.90 -10.96 3.81
N ALA A 212 37.04 -11.63 3.03
CA ALA A 212 36.00 -10.97 2.25
C ALA A 212 34.94 -10.31 3.13
N ALA A 213 34.43 -11.01 4.14
CA ALA A 213 33.46 -10.48 5.10
C ALA A 213 34.02 -9.27 5.86
N THR A 214 35.31 -9.33 6.27
CA THR A 214 35.99 -8.19 6.90
C THR A 214 36.07 -6.98 5.96
N THR A 215 36.39 -7.23 4.68
CA THR A 215 36.45 -6.17 3.66
C THR A 215 35.07 -5.53 3.45
N LEU A 216 34.03 -6.34 3.28
CA LEU A 216 32.66 -5.86 3.08
C LEU A 216 32.12 -5.13 4.32
N GLY A 217 32.33 -5.69 5.50
CA GLY A 217 31.93 -5.07 6.77
C GLY A 217 32.58 -3.70 6.97
N ASN A 218 33.88 -3.58 6.71
CA ASN A 218 34.57 -2.29 6.78
C ASN A 218 34.08 -1.31 5.71
N ALA A 219 33.83 -1.76 4.48
CA ALA A 219 33.30 -0.90 3.43
C ALA A 219 31.92 -0.31 3.79
N VAL A 220 31.06 -1.12 4.45
CA VAL A 220 29.77 -0.66 4.97
C VAL A 220 29.94 0.35 6.11
N LEU A 221 30.80 0.03 7.08
CA LEU A 221 31.02 0.87 8.27
C LEU A 221 31.75 2.18 7.96
N ASP A 222 32.52 2.24 6.87
CA ASP A 222 33.11 3.48 6.35
C ASP A 222 32.04 4.49 5.89
N VAL A 223 30.85 4.01 5.51
CA VAL A 223 29.70 4.84 5.13
C VAL A 223 28.79 5.10 6.32
N ASN A 224 28.39 4.05 7.04
CA ASN A 224 27.56 4.16 8.23
C ASN A 224 28.15 3.33 9.39
N PRO A 225 28.86 3.98 10.35
CA PRO A 225 29.54 3.28 11.43
C PRO A 225 28.58 2.74 12.52
N ASN A 226 27.28 2.97 12.40
CA ASN A 226 26.29 2.56 13.39
C ASN A 226 25.57 1.25 13.04
N LEU A 227 25.83 0.66 11.86
CA LEU A 227 25.17 -0.57 11.44
C LEU A 227 25.79 -1.81 12.08
N LEU A 228 24.96 -2.77 12.46
CA LEU A 228 25.39 -4.13 12.72
C LEU A 228 25.87 -4.78 11.41
N VAL A 229 26.94 -5.55 11.48
CA VAL A 229 27.48 -6.33 10.37
C VAL A 229 27.29 -7.81 10.69
N LEU A 230 26.31 -8.42 10.03
CA LEU A 230 26.01 -9.83 10.15
C LEU A 230 26.94 -10.63 9.24
N VAL A 231 27.65 -11.60 9.80
CA VAL A 231 28.58 -12.48 9.08
C VAL A 231 28.14 -13.93 9.21
N GLN A 232 27.78 -14.53 8.08
CA GLN A 232 27.43 -15.96 8.03
C GLN A 232 28.67 -16.87 8.11
N GLY A 233 28.44 -18.16 8.34
CA GLY A 233 29.46 -19.21 8.28
C GLY A 233 29.79 -19.65 6.86
N ILE A 234 30.63 -20.68 6.75
CA ILE A 234 30.88 -21.41 5.48
C ILE A 234 30.19 -22.77 5.49
N HIS A 235 30.33 -23.56 4.42
CA HIS A 235 29.79 -24.93 4.36
C HIS A 235 30.68 -25.97 5.07
N VAL A 236 32.00 -25.91 4.85
CA VAL A 236 32.94 -26.95 5.28
C VAL A 236 34.17 -26.33 5.94
N TYR A 237 34.43 -26.73 7.18
CA TYR A 237 35.65 -26.37 7.91
C TYR A 237 36.33 -27.63 8.44
N GLU A 238 37.63 -27.80 8.20
CA GLU A 238 38.41 -28.99 8.59
C GLU A 238 37.76 -30.34 8.22
N ASN A 239 37.22 -30.44 7.00
CA ASN A 239 36.47 -31.61 6.50
C ASN A 239 35.21 -31.94 7.32
N LYS A 240 34.69 -31.00 8.12
CA LYS A 240 33.42 -31.11 8.83
C LYS A 240 32.39 -30.26 8.11
N TRP A 241 31.38 -30.95 7.60
CA TRP A 241 30.24 -30.36 6.93
C TRP A 241 29.24 -29.85 7.95
N TYR A 242 28.59 -28.76 7.61
CA TYR A 242 27.40 -28.26 8.29
C TYR A 242 26.41 -27.73 7.24
N TRP A 243 25.44 -26.92 7.64
CA TRP A 243 24.66 -26.12 6.69
C TRP A 243 25.56 -25.10 5.98
N VAL A 244 25.24 -24.81 4.71
CA VAL A 244 25.79 -23.65 4.00
C VAL A 244 25.47 -22.38 4.80
N GLY A 245 26.39 -21.43 4.92
CA GLY A 245 26.19 -20.28 5.82
C GLY A 245 26.18 -20.61 7.32
N GLY A 246 26.24 -21.87 7.74
CA GLY A 246 26.05 -22.26 9.14
C GLY A 246 27.31 -22.66 9.91
N ASN A 247 28.42 -22.96 9.24
CA ASN A 247 29.63 -23.46 9.91
C ASN A 247 30.49 -22.30 10.41
N LEU A 248 30.32 -21.94 11.69
CA LEU A 248 31.04 -20.85 12.38
C LEU A 248 32.10 -21.37 13.37
N ARG A 249 32.48 -22.64 13.26
CA ARG A 249 33.59 -23.24 14.01
C ARG A 249 34.92 -22.48 13.93
N PRO A 250 35.33 -21.91 12.78
CA PRO A 250 36.60 -21.17 12.71
C PRO A 250 36.67 -19.92 13.60
N VAL A 251 35.54 -19.34 14.01
CA VAL A 251 35.48 -18.11 14.83
C VAL A 251 36.26 -18.27 16.15
N ALA A 252 36.34 -19.48 16.71
CA ALA A 252 37.09 -19.77 17.92
C ALA A 252 38.58 -19.40 17.82
N SER A 253 39.16 -19.50 16.64
CA SER A 253 40.58 -19.20 16.37
C SER A 253 40.81 -17.98 15.49
N ASP A 254 39.83 -17.65 14.64
CA ASP A 254 39.91 -16.57 13.65
C ASP A 254 38.61 -15.75 13.63
N PRO A 255 38.35 -14.94 14.68
CA PRO A 255 37.17 -14.09 14.74
C PRO A 255 37.28 -12.91 13.76
N ILE A 256 36.14 -12.40 13.31
CA ILE A 256 36.06 -11.24 12.43
C ILE A 256 36.35 -9.99 13.26
N VAL A 257 37.28 -9.17 12.78
CA VAL A 257 37.65 -7.90 13.42
C VAL A 257 37.42 -6.77 12.41
N LEU A 258 36.48 -5.89 12.74
CA LEU A 258 36.14 -4.71 11.93
C LEU A 258 36.83 -3.46 12.50
N ASN A 259 36.90 -2.41 11.69
CA ASN A 259 37.47 -1.11 12.06
C ASN A 259 36.65 -0.40 13.15
N VAL A 260 35.34 -0.68 13.20
CA VAL A 260 34.44 -0.20 14.25
C VAL A 260 34.12 -1.38 15.17
N ALA A 261 34.46 -1.23 16.45
CA ALA A 261 34.15 -2.22 17.47
C ALA A 261 32.64 -2.34 17.70
N ASP A 262 32.21 -3.44 18.32
CA ASP A 262 30.83 -3.61 18.80
C ASP A 262 29.76 -3.58 17.68
N ARG A 263 30.11 -4.11 16.50
CA ARG A 263 29.22 -4.21 15.32
C ARG A 263 29.01 -5.63 14.78
N VAL A 264 29.90 -6.58 15.05
CA VAL A 264 29.81 -7.93 14.48
C VAL A 264 28.71 -8.75 15.15
N VAL A 265 27.80 -9.31 14.35
CA VAL A 265 26.85 -10.34 14.74
C VAL A 265 27.10 -11.57 13.87
N TYR A 266 27.19 -12.77 14.44
CA TYR A 266 27.34 -13.97 13.64
C TYR A 266 25.98 -14.56 13.28
N SER A 267 25.83 -14.96 12.01
CA SER A 267 24.52 -15.30 11.44
C SER A 267 24.48 -16.69 10.80
N PRO A 268 24.41 -17.77 11.59
CA PRO A 268 24.30 -19.12 11.04
C PRO A 268 22.94 -19.37 10.38
N HIS A 269 22.93 -20.19 9.33
CA HIS A 269 21.72 -20.85 8.84
C HIS A 269 21.65 -22.27 9.38
N ASP A 270 20.45 -22.73 9.74
CA ASP A 270 20.24 -24.06 10.28
C ASP A 270 18.85 -24.59 9.91
N TYR A 271 18.77 -25.82 9.39
CA TYR A 271 17.53 -26.36 8.86
C TYR A 271 17.26 -27.80 9.34
N PRO A 272 16.00 -28.28 9.29
CA PRO A 272 15.67 -29.69 9.47
C PRO A 272 16.04 -30.53 8.25
N SER A 273 15.95 -31.86 8.40
CA SER A 273 16.25 -32.82 7.33
C SER A 273 15.31 -32.76 6.11
N SER A 274 14.17 -32.05 6.20
CA SER A 274 13.25 -31.85 5.07
C SER A 274 13.78 -30.89 4.01
N VAL A 275 14.69 -29.98 4.40
CA VAL A 275 15.38 -29.09 3.45
C VAL A 275 16.49 -29.84 2.74
N GLN A 276 17.35 -30.52 3.52
CA GLN A 276 18.36 -31.42 2.98
C GLN A 276 18.58 -32.59 3.94
N ASN A 277 18.56 -33.81 3.41
CA ASN A 277 18.84 -34.98 4.22
C ASN A 277 20.34 -35.06 4.55
N VAL A 278 20.68 -34.86 5.83
CA VAL A 278 22.06 -34.81 6.33
C VAL A 278 22.30 -35.85 7.43
N PRO A 279 23.47 -36.54 7.43
CA PRO A 279 23.69 -37.68 8.33
C PRO A 279 23.65 -37.34 9.83
N TRP A 280 23.92 -36.09 10.21
CA TRP A 280 23.95 -35.68 11.62
C TRP A 280 22.56 -35.42 12.22
N LEU A 281 21.51 -35.35 11.40
CA LEU A 281 20.11 -35.24 11.85
C LEU A 281 19.35 -36.56 11.78
N GLU A 282 19.84 -37.53 11.01
CA GLU A 282 19.21 -38.83 10.86
C GLU A 282 19.18 -39.59 12.21
N GLY A 283 17.97 -39.83 12.73
CA GLY A 283 17.79 -40.49 14.02
C GLY A 283 18.31 -39.71 15.25
N ALA A 284 18.73 -38.46 15.08
CA ALA A 284 19.30 -37.67 16.17
C ALA A 284 18.26 -37.40 17.28
N THR A 285 18.71 -37.52 18.52
CA THR A 285 17.97 -37.08 19.71
C THR A 285 18.06 -35.56 19.87
N THR A 286 17.15 -34.97 20.64
CA THR A 286 17.20 -33.53 20.99
C THR A 286 18.56 -33.11 21.54
N ALA A 287 19.15 -33.91 22.45
CA ALA A 287 20.47 -33.62 23.01
C ALA A 287 21.59 -33.64 21.95
N GLN A 288 21.52 -34.54 20.97
CA GLN A 288 22.49 -34.58 19.88
C GLN A 288 22.34 -33.39 18.92
N MET A 289 21.10 -32.96 18.64
CA MET A 289 20.85 -31.75 17.85
C MET A 289 21.39 -30.50 18.55
N ILE A 290 21.11 -30.35 19.86
CA ILE A 290 21.61 -29.23 20.66
C ILE A 290 23.15 -29.22 20.69
N ALA A 291 23.79 -30.37 20.94
CA ALA A 291 25.25 -30.46 20.89
C ALA A 291 25.83 -30.11 19.51
N ASN A 292 25.04 -30.31 18.44
CA ASN A 292 25.42 -29.93 17.09
C ASN A 292 25.37 -28.40 16.89
N PHE A 293 24.31 -27.75 17.38
CA PHE A 293 24.18 -26.28 17.39
C PHE A 293 25.34 -25.64 18.17
N GLU A 294 25.56 -26.09 19.41
CA GLU A 294 26.62 -25.60 20.29
C GLU A 294 28.00 -25.70 19.64
N LYS A 295 28.27 -26.84 18.98
CA LYS A 295 29.55 -27.10 18.33
C LYS A 295 29.81 -26.21 17.12
N HIS A 296 28.78 -25.85 16.35
CA HIS A 296 28.96 -25.15 15.07
C HIS A 296 28.85 -23.64 15.20
N TRP A 297 28.01 -23.14 16.10
CA TRP A 297 27.79 -21.71 16.26
C TRP A 297 27.42 -21.30 17.69
N GLY A 298 26.75 -22.15 18.47
CA GLY A 298 26.25 -21.79 19.80
C GLY A 298 27.33 -21.44 20.82
N TYR A 299 28.53 -22.03 20.72
CA TYR A 299 29.65 -21.72 21.60
C TYR A 299 30.06 -20.24 21.56
N ILE A 300 29.83 -19.55 20.45
CA ILE A 300 30.17 -18.12 20.28
C ILE A 300 29.37 -17.29 21.28
N TYR A 301 28.08 -17.56 21.38
CA TYR A 301 27.19 -16.94 22.36
C TYR A 301 27.60 -17.32 23.79
N ASP A 302 27.81 -18.61 24.05
CA ASP A 302 28.10 -19.12 25.40
C ASP A 302 29.42 -18.63 25.98
N GLN A 303 30.41 -18.38 25.13
CA GLN A 303 31.70 -17.85 25.52
C GLN A 303 31.71 -16.31 25.58
N GLY A 304 30.60 -15.65 25.26
CA GLY A 304 30.50 -14.19 25.30
C GLY A 304 31.25 -13.49 24.16
N LEU A 305 31.57 -14.19 23.07
CA LEU A 305 32.41 -13.67 21.98
C LEU A 305 31.68 -12.63 21.13
N ALA A 306 30.44 -12.94 20.73
CA ALA A 306 29.58 -12.07 19.93
C ALA A 306 28.13 -12.58 19.98
N PRO A 307 27.14 -11.75 19.60
CA PRO A 307 25.75 -12.20 19.48
C PRO A 307 25.55 -13.16 18.31
N ILE A 308 24.50 -13.97 18.42
CA ILE A 308 24.02 -14.84 17.34
C ILE A 308 22.62 -14.40 16.92
N LEU A 309 22.43 -14.24 15.61
CA LEU A 309 21.13 -14.13 14.97
C LEU A 309 21.02 -15.25 13.95
N ILE A 310 20.17 -16.24 14.16
CA ILE A 310 19.94 -17.29 13.15
C ILE A 310 19.28 -16.63 11.94
N GLY A 311 20.05 -16.39 10.88
CA GLY A 311 19.61 -15.64 9.70
C GLY A 311 18.50 -16.36 8.93
N GLU A 312 18.56 -17.69 8.92
CA GLU A 312 17.53 -18.52 8.31
C GLU A 312 17.34 -19.86 9.04
N THR A 313 16.07 -20.18 9.28
CA THR A 313 15.59 -21.53 9.56
C THR A 313 14.11 -21.62 9.18
N GLY A 314 13.64 -22.79 8.77
CA GLY A 314 12.27 -22.96 8.31
C GLY A 314 11.94 -24.42 8.01
N ALA A 315 10.65 -24.72 7.93
CA ALA A 315 10.17 -26.05 7.58
C ALA A 315 8.74 -26.01 7.06
N ARG A 316 8.38 -26.93 6.16
CA ARG A 316 6.98 -27.15 5.78
C ARG A 316 6.14 -27.77 6.90
N LEU A 317 6.79 -28.42 7.89
CA LEU A 317 6.14 -29.15 8.97
C LEU A 317 5.28 -30.33 8.47
N THR A 318 5.71 -31.00 7.40
CA THR A 318 4.95 -32.11 6.79
C THR A 318 5.22 -33.46 7.46
N GLY A 319 6.21 -33.56 8.36
CA GLY A 319 6.56 -34.81 9.02
C GLY A 319 7.19 -34.64 10.41
N PRO A 320 7.25 -35.73 11.21
CA PRO A 320 7.71 -35.69 12.60
C PRO A 320 9.20 -35.37 12.76
N ALA A 321 9.98 -35.42 11.67
CA ALA A 321 11.38 -35.00 11.69
C ALA A 321 11.53 -33.49 11.83
N ASP A 322 10.69 -32.71 11.14
CA ASP A 322 10.68 -31.25 11.22
C ASP A 322 10.28 -30.79 12.62
N THR A 323 9.18 -31.34 13.15
CA THR A 323 8.71 -31.02 14.51
C THR A 323 9.78 -31.34 15.56
N ARG A 324 10.40 -32.53 15.49
CA ARG A 324 11.49 -32.89 16.41
C ARG A 324 12.67 -31.91 16.36
N TYR A 325 13.06 -31.50 15.16
CA TYR A 325 14.16 -30.57 14.97
C TYR A 325 13.80 -29.18 15.49
N LEU A 326 12.65 -28.63 15.10
CA LEU A 326 12.21 -27.30 15.53
C LEU A 326 11.95 -27.27 17.03
N ASP A 327 11.38 -28.33 17.63
CA ASP A 327 11.27 -28.44 19.08
C ASP A 327 12.63 -28.40 19.77
N ALA A 328 13.64 -29.09 19.23
CA ALA A 328 14.99 -29.05 19.77
C ALA A 328 15.62 -27.65 19.65
N LEU A 329 15.50 -27.01 18.49
CA LEU A 329 16.03 -25.67 18.24
C LEU A 329 15.35 -24.64 19.15
N PHE A 330 14.03 -24.57 19.16
CA PHE A 330 13.32 -23.57 19.97
C PHE A 330 13.45 -23.81 21.47
N SER A 331 13.56 -25.07 21.93
CA SER A 331 13.89 -25.34 23.34
C SER A 331 15.28 -24.83 23.72
N TYR A 332 16.23 -24.94 22.79
CA TYR A 332 17.57 -24.39 22.98
C TYR A 332 17.55 -22.86 23.02
N LEU A 333 16.81 -22.21 22.11
CA LEU A 333 16.65 -20.76 22.08
C LEU A 333 15.97 -20.23 23.36
N GLU A 334 14.87 -20.84 23.80
CA GLU A 334 14.20 -20.52 25.06
C GLU A 334 15.16 -20.56 26.25
N ALA A 335 16.02 -21.58 26.32
CA ALA A 335 17.01 -21.71 27.38
C ALA A 335 18.07 -20.58 27.34
N LYS A 336 18.55 -20.19 26.16
CA LYS A 336 19.48 -19.05 26.02
C LYS A 336 18.82 -17.73 26.37
N ASN A 337 17.58 -17.55 25.93
CA ASN A 337 16.79 -16.35 26.20
C ASN A 337 16.54 -16.17 27.70
N ALA A 338 16.12 -17.23 28.39
CA ALA A 338 15.91 -17.23 29.84
C ALA A 338 17.20 -16.96 30.64
N ALA A 339 18.36 -17.33 30.10
CA ALA A 339 19.67 -17.08 30.72
C ALA A 339 20.23 -15.66 30.44
N SER A 340 19.64 -14.92 29.50
CA SER A 340 20.09 -13.59 29.11
C SER A 340 19.77 -12.51 30.18
N PRO A 341 20.51 -11.39 30.24
CA PRO A 341 20.23 -10.31 31.18
C PRO A 341 18.79 -9.79 31.04
N GLY A 342 17.99 -9.93 32.12
CA GLY A 342 16.60 -9.49 32.14
C GLY A 342 15.64 -10.29 31.25
N GLY A 343 16.09 -11.39 30.62
CA GLY A 343 15.26 -12.20 29.70
C GLY A 343 14.96 -11.56 28.33
N ALA A 344 15.37 -10.31 28.13
CA ALA A 344 15.13 -9.51 26.92
C ALA A 344 16.21 -9.71 25.84
N GLY A 345 17.37 -10.27 26.19
CA GLY A 345 18.43 -10.64 25.25
C GLY A 345 18.27 -12.06 24.71
N GLY A 346 19.37 -12.69 24.32
CA GLY A 346 19.36 -14.06 23.82
C GLY A 346 19.88 -14.22 22.40
N VAL A 347 19.55 -15.37 21.79
CA VAL A 347 19.83 -15.66 20.39
C VAL A 347 18.64 -15.20 19.56
N GLY A 348 18.89 -14.35 18.57
CA GLY A 348 17.86 -13.91 17.63
C GLY A 348 17.58 -14.94 16.53
N LEU A 349 16.48 -14.77 15.80
CA LEU A 349 16.12 -15.63 14.67
C LEU A 349 15.28 -14.86 13.64
N THR A 350 15.56 -15.07 12.36
CA THR A 350 14.68 -14.70 11.24
C THR A 350 14.21 -15.94 10.49
N TRP A 351 12.91 -16.22 10.54
CA TRP A 351 12.29 -17.40 9.92
C TRP A 351 12.37 -17.32 8.39
N TRP A 352 12.71 -18.42 7.73
CA TRP A 352 12.66 -18.57 6.28
C TRP A 352 11.38 -19.31 5.85
N GLY A 353 10.45 -18.66 5.14
CA GLY A 353 10.27 -17.20 4.98
C GLY A 353 8.90 -16.73 5.47
N TRP A 354 8.62 -15.43 5.34
CA TRP A 354 7.25 -14.93 5.36
C TRP A 354 6.45 -15.54 4.21
N ASN A 355 7.06 -15.55 3.02
CA ASN A 355 6.45 -15.97 1.78
C ASN A 355 6.10 -17.47 1.78
N PRO A 356 4.92 -17.87 1.29
CA PRO A 356 4.52 -19.27 1.19
C PRO A 356 5.24 -20.05 0.09
N ASN A 357 5.76 -19.35 -0.92
CA ASN A 357 6.27 -19.94 -2.15
C ASN A 357 7.73 -20.43 -2.08
N SER A 358 8.30 -20.60 -0.88
CA SER A 358 9.53 -21.38 -0.74
C SER A 358 9.23 -22.88 -0.96
N GLY A 359 9.92 -23.50 -1.91
CA GLY A 359 9.64 -24.87 -2.35
C GLY A 359 9.84 -25.93 -1.26
N ASP A 360 10.85 -25.79 -0.42
CA ASP A 360 11.29 -26.75 0.59
C ASP A 360 10.81 -26.43 2.01
N THR A 361 10.58 -25.15 2.33
CA THR A 361 10.13 -24.72 3.67
C THR A 361 8.68 -24.20 3.71
N GLY A 362 8.10 -23.81 2.57
CA GLY A 362 6.89 -23.00 2.58
C GLY A 362 7.10 -21.68 3.31
N GLY A 363 6.03 -21.08 3.85
CA GLY A 363 6.12 -19.79 4.56
C GLY A 363 5.44 -19.78 5.90
N LEU A 364 5.58 -18.66 6.60
CA LEU A 364 4.68 -18.27 7.68
C LEU A 364 3.29 -17.97 7.12
N LEU A 365 3.16 -17.42 5.92
CA LEU A 365 1.88 -17.31 5.22
C LEU A 365 1.46 -18.64 4.59
N ASP A 366 0.15 -18.74 4.33
CA ASP A 366 -0.46 -19.75 3.48
C ASP A 366 -0.29 -19.44 1.98
N ASP A 367 -0.55 -20.43 1.12
CA ASP A 367 -0.35 -20.31 -0.33
C ASP A 367 -1.25 -19.23 -0.98
N ALA A 368 -2.31 -18.79 -0.29
CA ALA A 368 -3.18 -17.71 -0.72
C ALA A 368 -2.61 -16.31 -0.42
N TRP A 369 -1.48 -16.23 0.30
CA TRP A 369 -0.88 -14.98 0.81
C TRP A 369 -1.81 -14.20 1.75
N GLN A 370 -2.75 -14.88 2.42
CA GLN A 370 -3.76 -14.23 3.25
C GLN A 370 -3.50 -14.46 4.73
N PHE A 371 -3.28 -15.71 5.14
CA PHE A 371 -3.31 -16.09 6.55
C PHE A 371 -1.97 -16.60 7.04
N VAL A 372 -1.58 -16.16 8.24
CA VAL A 372 -0.43 -16.70 8.96
C VAL A 372 -0.77 -18.11 9.46
N ASN A 373 0.13 -19.06 9.19
CA ASN A 373 0.08 -20.42 9.67
C ASN A 373 0.27 -20.44 11.21
N PRO A 374 -0.79 -20.76 11.98
CA PRO A 374 -0.74 -20.65 13.43
C PRO A 374 0.23 -21.65 14.07
N VAL A 375 0.51 -22.78 13.42
CA VAL A 375 1.44 -23.79 13.94
C VAL A 375 2.88 -23.29 13.84
N LYS A 376 3.23 -22.62 12.74
CA LYS A 376 4.57 -22.02 12.57
C LYS A 376 4.74 -20.77 13.44
N ALA A 377 3.72 -19.90 13.50
CA ALA A 377 3.73 -18.72 14.35
C ALA A 377 3.94 -19.07 15.84
N ALA A 378 3.33 -20.17 16.32
CA ALA A 378 3.52 -20.63 17.70
C ALA A 378 4.98 -20.94 18.05
N TYR A 379 5.86 -21.24 17.09
CA TYR A 379 7.29 -21.34 17.36
C TYR A 379 7.92 -19.99 17.63
N LEU A 380 7.62 -18.96 16.83
CA LEU A 380 8.13 -17.60 17.06
C LEU A 380 7.69 -17.08 18.43
N GLU A 381 6.43 -17.30 18.82
CA GLU A 381 5.89 -16.89 20.11
C GLU A 381 6.67 -17.42 21.32
N ARG A 382 7.32 -18.59 21.21
CA ARG A 382 8.16 -19.17 22.28
C ARG A 382 9.39 -18.31 22.59
N ILE A 383 9.84 -17.55 21.60
CA ILE A 383 11.04 -16.71 21.69
C ILE A 383 10.71 -15.23 21.48
N THR A 384 9.46 -14.85 21.25
CA THR A 384 9.06 -13.44 21.29
C THR A 384 9.07 -12.95 22.74
N GLY A 385 9.86 -11.92 23.03
CA GLY A 385 9.92 -11.28 24.35
C GLY A 385 8.85 -10.21 24.49
N GLU A 386 9.03 -9.28 25.44
CA GLU A 386 8.29 -8.01 25.39
C GLU A 386 8.50 -7.38 24.00
N PRO A 387 7.45 -6.81 23.36
CA PRO A 387 7.57 -6.14 22.08
C PRO A 387 8.72 -5.12 22.14
N MET A 388 9.47 -4.99 21.04
CA MET A 388 10.41 -3.86 20.91
C MET A 388 9.64 -2.58 21.22
N PRO A 389 10.10 -1.71 22.14
CA PRO A 389 9.37 -0.51 22.51
C PRO A 389 8.96 0.25 21.25
N ILE A 390 7.66 0.27 20.93
CA ILE A 390 7.13 1.04 19.80
C ILE A 390 7.35 2.50 20.15
N ASP A 391 7.89 3.29 19.21
CA ASP A 391 7.89 4.73 19.41
C ASP A 391 6.41 5.12 19.53
N THR A 392 6.01 5.67 20.68
CA THR A 392 4.62 6.08 20.89
C THR A 392 4.21 7.18 19.93
N ALA A 393 5.17 7.92 19.33
CA ALA A 393 4.89 8.83 18.23
C ALA A 393 4.63 8.09 16.90
N ALA A 394 5.26 6.93 16.67
CA ALA A 394 5.01 6.09 15.51
C ALA A 394 3.66 5.32 15.65
N ALA A 395 3.35 4.83 16.86
CA ALA A 395 2.01 4.37 17.23
C ALA A 395 0.95 5.50 17.24
N ALA A 396 1.37 6.77 17.33
CA ALA A 396 0.49 7.92 17.16
C ALA A 396 0.37 8.37 15.70
N ARG A 397 1.34 8.08 14.83
CA ARG A 397 1.24 8.34 13.38
C ARG A 397 0.31 7.36 12.68
N THR A 398 0.22 6.12 13.16
CA THR A 398 -0.86 5.22 12.77
C THR A 398 -2.23 5.71 13.26
N SER A 399 -2.30 6.63 14.24
CA SER A 399 -3.57 7.06 14.83
C SER A 399 -4.20 8.31 14.21
N GLU A 400 -3.63 8.90 13.15
CA GLU A 400 -4.24 10.10 12.54
C GLU A 400 -5.31 9.76 11.49
N ASN A 401 -5.40 8.52 11.00
CA ASN A 401 -6.40 8.06 10.03
C ASN A 401 -6.73 6.57 10.24
N VAL A 402 -7.25 6.19 11.41
CA VAL A 402 -7.63 4.79 11.69
C VAL A 402 -9.03 4.69 12.26
N LEU A 403 -9.78 3.72 11.76
CA LEU A 403 -11.01 3.22 12.35
C LEU A 403 -10.67 2.05 13.29
N THR A 404 -10.84 2.24 14.60
CA THR A 404 -10.57 1.20 15.60
C THR A 404 -11.87 0.49 16.00
N PHE A 405 -11.89 -0.83 15.85
CA PHE A 405 -12.89 -1.72 16.45
C PHE A 405 -12.42 -2.21 17.82
N GLU A 406 -13.04 -1.74 18.90
CA GLU A 406 -12.83 -2.29 20.23
C GLU A 406 -13.86 -3.39 20.50
N LEU A 407 -13.40 -4.64 20.66
CA LEU A 407 -14.25 -5.80 20.93
C LEU A 407 -14.05 -6.28 22.36
N ALA A 408 -15.15 -6.42 23.11
CA ALA A 408 -15.15 -7.02 24.44
C ALA A 408 -15.51 -8.51 24.35
N SER A 409 -14.70 -9.36 24.98
CA SER A 409 -15.02 -10.78 25.16
C SER A 409 -16.14 -10.93 26.18
N LEU A 410 -17.20 -11.65 25.79
CA LEU A 410 -18.32 -11.96 26.68
C LEU A 410 -18.05 -13.20 27.55
N ARG A 411 -16.81 -13.73 27.53
CA ARG A 411 -16.41 -14.94 28.26
C ARG A 411 -15.05 -14.76 28.94
N ASN A 412 -14.98 -15.14 30.22
CA ASN A 412 -13.70 -15.32 30.89
C ASN A 412 -13.00 -16.56 30.34
N LEU A 413 -11.80 -16.37 29.80
CA LEU A 413 -10.99 -17.44 29.23
C LEU A 413 -10.11 -18.08 30.31
N SER A 414 -10.12 -19.42 30.36
CA SER A 414 -9.25 -20.22 31.25
C SER A 414 -7.93 -20.63 30.57
N ALA A 415 -7.82 -20.40 29.26
CA ALA A 415 -6.66 -20.62 28.41
C ALA A 415 -6.77 -19.70 27.19
N ASP A 416 -5.64 -19.44 26.53
CA ASP A 416 -5.59 -18.60 25.34
C ASP A 416 -6.55 -19.08 24.25
N ARG A 417 -7.24 -18.14 23.61
CA ARG A 417 -8.03 -18.43 22.41
C ARG A 417 -7.66 -17.50 21.28
N THR A 418 -7.63 -18.10 20.09
CA THR A 418 -7.33 -17.46 18.82
C THR A 418 -8.59 -17.39 17.96
N TYR A 419 -8.79 -16.27 17.28
CA TYR A 419 -9.86 -16.01 16.32
C TYR A 419 -9.28 -15.38 15.07
N TYR A 420 -9.91 -15.60 13.92
CA TYR A 420 -9.56 -14.89 12.69
C TYR A 420 -10.53 -13.73 12.46
N TYR A 421 -10.07 -12.64 11.88
CA TYR A 421 -10.95 -11.60 11.38
C TYR A 421 -10.57 -11.21 9.96
N THR A 422 -11.56 -10.75 9.21
CA THR A 422 -11.36 -10.09 7.93
C THR A 422 -12.02 -8.72 7.93
N ILE A 423 -11.46 -7.79 7.16
CA ILE A 423 -12.04 -6.47 6.95
C ILE A 423 -12.59 -6.40 5.53
N GLU A 424 -13.85 -6.02 5.41
CA GLU A 424 -14.57 -5.98 4.14
C GLU A 424 -15.18 -4.58 3.96
N GLY A 425 -15.10 -4.05 2.74
CA GLY A 425 -15.78 -2.79 2.40
C GLY A 425 -17.30 -2.94 2.49
N GLY A 426 -17.97 -1.92 3.03
CA GLY A 426 -19.41 -1.77 2.92
C GLY A 426 -19.73 -0.85 1.76
N THR A 427 -19.85 0.44 2.06
CA THR A 427 -19.86 1.50 1.05
C THR A 427 -18.45 2.01 0.75
N ALA A 428 -17.51 1.82 1.69
CA ALA A 428 -16.10 2.14 1.48
C ALA A 428 -15.44 1.10 0.57
N THR A 429 -14.50 1.54 -0.26
CA THR A 429 -13.74 0.77 -1.24
C THR A 429 -12.33 0.49 -0.74
N GLU A 430 -11.95 -0.80 -0.70
CA GLU A 430 -10.58 -1.19 -0.36
C GLU A 430 -9.57 -0.62 -1.37
N GLY A 431 -8.47 -0.07 -0.87
CA GLY A 431 -7.40 0.53 -1.68
C GLY A 431 -7.69 1.95 -2.14
N VAL A 432 -8.89 2.47 -1.86
CA VAL A 432 -9.26 3.87 -2.10
C VAL A 432 -9.53 4.57 -0.78
N ASP A 433 -10.43 4.02 0.05
CA ASP A 433 -10.95 4.68 1.25
C ASP A 433 -10.37 4.07 2.54
N PHE A 434 -9.97 2.79 2.45
CA PHE A 434 -9.30 2.08 3.54
C PHE A 434 -8.41 0.96 3.01
N LEU A 435 -7.51 0.48 3.86
CA LEU A 435 -6.74 -0.73 3.61
C LEU A 435 -7.37 -1.90 4.37
N ALA A 436 -7.84 -2.92 3.64
CA ALA A 436 -8.39 -4.11 4.28
C ALA A 436 -7.29 -4.89 5.00
N ARG A 437 -7.48 -5.10 6.31
CA ARG A 437 -6.53 -5.82 7.16
C ARG A 437 -7.17 -7.09 7.69
N ASP A 438 -6.77 -8.24 7.17
CA ASP A 438 -7.16 -9.53 7.75
C ASP A 438 -6.14 -9.96 8.80
N GLY A 439 -6.58 -10.54 9.90
CA GLY A 439 -5.69 -10.81 11.01
C GLY A 439 -6.18 -11.84 12.02
N VAL A 440 -5.44 -11.91 13.12
CA VAL A 440 -5.65 -12.88 14.17
C VAL A 440 -5.81 -12.16 15.49
N ILE A 441 -6.90 -12.42 16.20
CA ILE A 441 -7.10 -11.97 17.58
C ILE A 441 -6.69 -13.10 18.50
N ARG A 442 -5.79 -12.81 19.43
CA ARG A 442 -5.50 -13.70 20.57
C ARG A 442 -5.95 -13.04 21.87
N LEU A 443 -6.82 -13.73 22.60
CA LEU A 443 -7.19 -13.34 23.95
C LEU A 443 -6.53 -14.28 24.97
N ARG A 444 -5.77 -13.71 25.90
CA ARG A 444 -5.16 -14.42 27.03
C ARG A 444 -6.13 -14.53 28.22
N PRO A 445 -5.95 -15.47 29.16
CA PRO A 445 -6.69 -15.50 30.42
C PRO A 445 -6.63 -14.15 31.14
N GLY A 446 -7.79 -13.58 31.45
CA GLY A 446 -7.92 -12.27 32.08
C GLY A 446 -7.97 -11.08 31.12
N GLN A 447 -7.70 -11.27 29.83
CA GLN A 447 -7.92 -10.24 28.81
C GLN A 447 -9.40 -10.22 28.40
N THR A 448 -10.05 -9.07 28.59
CA THR A 448 -11.48 -8.90 28.31
C THR A 448 -11.78 -8.04 27.09
N THR A 449 -10.78 -7.35 26.53
CA THR A 449 -10.93 -6.47 25.36
C THR A 449 -9.77 -6.65 24.37
N VAL A 450 -10.04 -6.35 23.10
CA VAL A 450 -9.05 -6.25 22.02
C VAL A 450 -9.43 -5.07 21.10
N GLU A 451 -8.43 -4.33 20.64
CA GLU A 451 -8.58 -3.27 19.63
C GLU A 451 -8.08 -3.81 18.28
N ILE A 452 -8.79 -3.49 17.19
CA ILE A 452 -8.43 -3.85 15.82
C ILE A 452 -8.52 -2.59 14.98
N ASP A 453 -7.39 -2.21 14.42
CA ASP A 453 -7.23 -0.97 13.67
C ASP A 453 -7.37 -1.23 12.17
N VAL A 454 -8.17 -0.39 11.51
CA VAL A 454 -8.31 -0.32 10.05
C VAL A 454 -7.76 1.01 9.58
N THR A 455 -6.72 0.98 8.76
CA THR A 455 -6.14 2.18 8.15
C THR A 455 -7.12 2.79 7.16
N ILE A 456 -7.46 4.06 7.38
CA ILE A 456 -8.25 4.89 6.48
C ILE A 456 -7.28 5.56 5.52
N LEU A 457 -7.57 5.48 4.23
CA LEU A 457 -6.83 6.17 3.19
C LEU A 457 -7.46 7.55 3.02
N ALA A 458 -6.79 8.58 3.53
CA ALA A 458 -7.25 9.94 3.32
C ALA A 458 -6.94 10.39 1.89
N ASP A 459 -7.96 10.90 1.20
CA ASP A 459 -7.81 11.58 -0.07
C ASP A 459 -8.25 13.05 0.05
N LYS A 460 -8.41 13.76 -1.08
CA LYS A 460 -8.82 15.19 -1.08
C LYS A 460 -10.25 15.39 -1.56
N GLN A 461 -10.95 14.32 -1.88
CA GLN A 461 -12.34 14.37 -2.24
C GLN A 461 -13.14 14.49 -0.94
N SER A 462 -14.35 15.03 -1.04
CA SER A 462 -15.26 15.04 0.09
C SER A 462 -16.32 14.01 -0.23
N GLU A 463 -16.25 12.90 0.49
CA GLU A 463 -17.17 11.79 0.32
C GLU A 463 -18.17 11.76 1.48
N GLY A 464 -19.25 10.99 1.32
CA GLY A 464 -20.20 10.78 2.42
C GLY A 464 -19.60 9.89 3.51
N ASP A 465 -20.26 9.76 4.67
CA ASP A 465 -19.89 8.73 5.64
C ASP A 465 -19.91 7.35 4.96
N GLU A 466 -18.82 6.59 5.08
CA GLU A 466 -18.69 5.28 4.45
C GLU A 466 -18.57 4.16 5.48
N THR A 467 -18.96 2.94 5.11
CA THR A 467 -19.01 1.79 6.02
C THR A 467 -17.95 0.77 5.69
N VAL A 468 -17.36 0.20 6.74
CA VAL A 468 -16.44 -0.93 6.71
C VAL A 468 -16.93 -1.99 7.70
N PHE A 469 -16.75 -3.27 7.37
CA PHE A 469 -17.18 -4.39 8.16
C PHE A 469 -16.02 -5.25 8.67
N LEU A 470 -16.01 -5.52 9.97
CA LEU A 470 -15.15 -6.53 10.58
C LEU A 470 -15.90 -7.85 10.72
N ASN A 471 -15.51 -8.85 9.94
CA ASN A 471 -16.05 -10.20 10.03
C ASN A 471 -15.13 -11.05 10.93
N LEU A 472 -15.67 -11.59 12.02
CA LEU A 472 -14.93 -12.43 12.96
C LEU A 472 -15.26 -13.91 12.71
N PHE A 473 -14.27 -14.81 12.81
CA PHE A 473 -14.40 -16.24 12.53
C PHE A 473 -13.74 -17.10 13.63
N TRP A 474 -14.25 -18.32 13.80
CA TRP A 474 -13.53 -19.39 14.48
C TRP A 474 -12.30 -19.81 13.65
N THR A 475 -11.31 -20.41 14.31
CA THR A 475 -10.15 -21.00 13.61
C THR A 475 -10.52 -22.15 12.66
N THR A 476 -11.74 -22.67 12.78
CA THR A 476 -12.33 -23.66 11.86
C THR A 476 -12.98 -23.04 10.62
N GLY A 477 -12.95 -21.71 10.46
CA GLY A 477 -13.51 -20.98 9.31
C GLY A 477 -15.00 -20.62 9.43
N GLN A 478 -15.68 -21.00 10.52
CA GLN A 478 -17.08 -20.62 10.74
C GLN A 478 -17.17 -19.16 11.21
N GLN A 479 -17.97 -18.33 10.54
CA GLN A 479 -18.19 -16.95 10.94
C GLN A 479 -18.91 -16.87 12.29
N LEU A 480 -18.38 -16.02 13.16
CA LEU A 480 -18.79 -15.77 14.53
C LEU A 480 -19.65 -14.51 14.67
N ALA A 481 -19.22 -13.43 14.02
CA ALA A 481 -19.86 -12.12 14.12
C ALA A 481 -19.47 -11.25 12.92
N ARG A 482 -20.24 -10.18 12.72
CA ARG A 482 -19.93 -9.07 11.82
C ARG A 482 -20.17 -7.78 12.59
N PHE A 483 -19.20 -6.88 12.57
CA PHE A 483 -19.29 -5.57 13.21
C PHE A 483 -19.14 -4.50 12.14
N GLU A 484 -19.90 -3.42 12.27
CA GLU A 484 -19.87 -2.28 11.34
C GLU A 484 -19.09 -1.14 11.99
N GLY A 485 -18.24 -0.49 11.20
CA GLY A 485 -17.59 0.76 11.55
C GLY A 485 -17.79 1.76 10.42
N VAL A 486 -17.70 3.05 10.77
CA VAL A 486 -17.96 4.15 9.86
C VAL A 486 -16.68 4.96 9.70
N ILE A 487 -16.23 5.09 8.46
CA ILE A 487 -15.20 6.04 8.05
C ILE A 487 -15.90 7.38 7.86
N ARG A 488 -15.37 8.39 8.55
CA ARG A 488 -15.84 9.77 8.43
C ARG A 488 -14.76 10.56 7.75
N ASP A 489 -14.96 10.83 6.48
CA ASP A 489 -14.12 11.75 5.71
C ASP A 489 -14.50 13.20 6.06
N THR A 490 -14.21 13.60 7.31
CA THR A 490 -14.35 14.99 7.74
C THR A 490 -12.98 15.64 7.75
N PRO A 491 -12.73 16.70 6.94
CA PRO A 491 -11.43 17.33 6.90
C PRO A 491 -11.04 17.83 8.31
N PRO A 492 -9.76 17.69 8.71
CA PRO A 492 -9.32 18.16 10.02
C PRO A 492 -9.63 19.66 10.18
N PRO A 493 -9.92 20.13 11.41
CA PRO A 493 -10.12 21.56 11.64
C PRO A 493 -8.88 22.33 11.15
N PRO A 494 -9.05 23.46 10.45
CA PRO A 494 -7.93 24.13 9.82
C PRO A 494 -6.86 24.48 10.87
N PRO A 495 -5.58 24.18 10.62
CA PRO A 495 -4.49 24.57 11.52
C PRO A 495 -4.49 26.10 11.71
N PRO A 496 -3.95 26.62 12.83
CA PRO A 496 -3.75 28.06 12.96
C PRO A 496 -2.85 28.52 11.81
N ILE A 497 -3.42 29.30 10.90
CA ILE A 497 -2.80 29.64 9.61
C ILE A 497 -1.61 30.56 9.86
N SER A 498 -0.40 30.06 9.54
CA SER A 498 0.71 30.91 9.10
C SER A 498 0.56 31.09 7.58
N PRO A 499 0.48 32.32 7.05
CA PRO A 499 0.15 32.54 5.65
C PRO A 499 1.32 32.24 4.73
N ASP A 500 1.28 31.13 4.00
CA ASP A 500 2.02 30.98 2.74
C ASP A 500 1.20 31.61 1.61
N SER A 501 1.34 32.94 1.45
CA SER A 501 0.90 33.65 0.26
C SER A 501 2.01 33.66 -0.79
N ALA A 502 1.74 33.18 -2.01
CA ALA A 502 2.64 33.45 -3.12
C ALA A 502 2.40 34.89 -3.62
N GLU A 503 3.30 35.80 -3.23
CA GLU A 503 3.27 37.21 -3.65
C GLU A 503 4.18 37.41 -4.87
N LYS A 504 3.64 37.95 -5.96
CA LYS A 504 4.43 38.45 -7.10
C LYS A 504 4.28 39.95 -7.23
N VAL A 505 5.41 40.64 -7.07
CA VAL A 505 5.49 42.10 -7.16
C VAL A 505 6.12 42.52 -8.49
N LYS A 506 5.51 43.48 -9.19
CA LYS A 506 6.09 44.11 -10.38
C LYS A 506 5.88 45.61 -10.38
N PHE A 507 6.91 46.36 -10.77
CA PHE A 507 6.89 47.82 -10.80
C PHE A 507 6.66 48.34 -12.22
N PHE A 508 5.77 49.32 -12.35
CA PHE A 508 5.43 50.05 -13.58
C PHE A 508 5.67 51.54 -13.36
N GLY A 509 6.90 52.00 -13.60
CA GLY A 509 7.32 53.37 -13.27
C GLY A 509 7.23 53.62 -11.76
N ASP A 510 6.44 54.62 -11.36
CA ASP A 510 6.21 54.99 -9.95
C ASP A 510 5.06 54.19 -9.29
N THR A 511 4.55 53.12 -9.93
CA THR A 511 3.41 52.32 -9.42
C THR A 511 3.82 50.87 -9.20
N LYS A 512 3.47 50.29 -8.06
CA LYS A 512 3.74 48.89 -7.71
C LYS A 512 2.44 48.09 -7.89
N LEU A 513 2.48 47.02 -8.67
CA LEU A 513 1.43 46.01 -8.74
C LEU A 513 1.86 44.79 -7.93
N THR A 514 1.01 44.37 -7.00
CA THR A 514 1.18 43.16 -6.22
C THR A 514 0.06 42.20 -6.57
N LEU A 515 0.42 40.99 -7.00
CA LEU A 515 -0.51 39.89 -7.22
C LEU A 515 -0.32 38.89 -6.08
N THR A 516 -1.39 38.67 -5.33
CA THR A 516 -1.41 37.72 -4.22
C THR A 516 -2.41 36.63 -4.55
N SER A 517 -1.95 35.39 -4.63
CA SER A 517 -2.86 34.25 -4.62
C SER A 517 -3.15 33.86 -3.18
N VAL A 518 -4.42 33.86 -2.82
CA VAL A 518 -4.91 33.41 -1.51
C VAL A 518 -5.69 32.12 -1.74
N ALA A 519 -5.22 31.01 -1.19
CA ALA A 519 -5.93 29.73 -1.33
C ALA A 519 -7.30 29.81 -0.63
N ASP A 520 -8.34 29.33 -1.32
CA ASP A 520 -9.71 29.27 -0.78
C ASP A 520 -9.90 27.92 -0.08
N PRO A 521 -10.37 27.90 1.18
CA PRO A 521 -10.64 26.67 1.91
C PRO A 521 -11.72 25.76 1.28
N THR A 522 -12.51 26.23 0.31
CA THR A 522 -13.51 25.39 -0.41
C THR A 522 -12.98 24.76 -1.71
N GLY A 523 -11.65 24.79 -1.90
CA GLY A 523 -11.02 24.49 -3.19
C GLY A 523 -11.11 25.70 -4.10
N GLY A 524 -9.97 26.14 -4.63
CA GLY A 524 -9.83 27.36 -5.44
C GLY A 524 -8.75 28.31 -4.92
N PHE A 525 -8.58 29.45 -5.57
CA PHE A 525 -7.78 30.56 -5.06
C PHE A 525 -8.38 31.91 -5.48
N ASP A 526 -8.29 32.89 -4.59
CA ASP A 526 -8.53 34.30 -4.91
C ASP A 526 -7.23 34.91 -5.44
N LEU A 527 -7.30 35.51 -6.62
CA LEU A 527 -6.23 36.36 -7.12
C LEU A 527 -6.57 37.81 -6.78
N VAL A 528 -5.80 38.40 -5.87
CA VAL A 528 -5.95 39.80 -5.45
C VAL A 528 -4.86 40.63 -6.10
N ALA A 529 -5.28 41.62 -6.88
CA ALA A 529 -4.38 42.61 -7.48
C ALA A 529 -4.48 43.92 -6.69
N THR A 530 -3.38 44.36 -6.08
CA THR A 530 -3.28 45.68 -5.44
C THR A 530 -2.31 46.57 -6.19
N LEU A 531 -2.68 47.85 -6.34
CA LEU A 531 -1.89 48.88 -6.99
C LEU A 531 -1.52 49.94 -5.94
N GLU A 532 -0.24 50.13 -5.70
CA GLU A 532 0.29 51.16 -4.80
C GLU A 532 1.00 52.25 -5.62
N ASP A 533 0.84 53.52 -5.23
CA ASP A 533 1.69 54.60 -5.73
C ASP A 533 3.09 54.57 -5.10
N LYS A 534 4.01 55.40 -5.60
CA LYS A 534 5.40 55.50 -5.08
C LYS A 534 5.52 55.90 -3.61
N PHE A 535 4.43 56.28 -2.95
CA PHE A 535 4.39 56.63 -1.54
C PHE A 535 3.77 55.50 -0.69
N GLY A 536 3.48 54.34 -1.30
CA GLY A 536 2.88 53.19 -0.62
C GLY A 536 1.40 53.38 -0.32
N ARG A 537 0.70 54.23 -1.07
CA ARG A 537 -0.76 54.43 -0.91
C ARG A 537 -1.50 53.58 -1.94
N ASP A 538 -2.48 52.82 -1.47
CA ASP A 538 -3.37 52.03 -2.33
C ASP A 538 -4.17 52.95 -3.27
N LEU A 539 -4.07 52.66 -4.57
CA LEU A 539 -4.88 53.29 -5.61
C LEU A 539 -6.24 52.59 -5.67
N PRO A 540 -7.34 53.33 -5.96
CA PRO A 540 -8.68 52.77 -6.05
C PRO A 540 -8.84 51.97 -7.36
N ALA A 541 -8.26 50.79 -7.40
CA ALA A 541 -8.41 49.78 -8.44
C ALA A 541 -7.91 48.42 -7.91
N ALA A 542 -8.42 48.00 -6.76
CA ALA A 542 -8.28 46.62 -6.32
C ALA A 542 -9.40 45.80 -6.96
N TRP A 543 -9.03 44.78 -7.71
CA TRP A 543 -9.98 43.77 -8.18
C TRP A 543 -9.55 42.42 -7.61
N SER A 544 -10.55 41.63 -7.22
CA SER A 544 -10.39 40.27 -6.74
C SER A 544 -11.10 39.35 -7.73
N MET A 545 -10.39 38.36 -8.24
CA MET A 545 -10.97 37.30 -9.06
C MET A 545 -10.96 36.00 -8.28
N ARG A 546 -12.14 35.43 -8.04
CA ARG A 546 -12.28 34.12 -7.41
C ARG A 546 -12.21 33.04 -8.48
N VAL A 547 -11.28 32.11 -8.33
CA VAL A 547 -11.13 30.95 -9.21
C VAL A 547 -11.55 29.71 -8.43
N ALA A 548 -12.76 29.20 -8.70
CA ALA A 548 -13.31 28.02 -8.04
C ALA A 548 -13.17 26.73 -8.91
N PRO A 549 -13.05 25.54 -8.32
CA PRO A 549 -13.18 24.25 -9.00
C PRO A 549 -14.57 24.07 -9.61
N LYS A 550 -14.66 23.17 -10.59
CA LYS A 550 -15.78 22.98 -11.53
C LYS A 550 -17.16 22.77 -10.87
N ASP A 551 -17.21 22.42 -9.60
CA ASP A 551 -18.44 21.93 -8.93
C ASP A 551 -18.99 22.89 -7.85
N ALA A 552 -18.38 24.07 -7.65
CA ALA A 552 -18.87 25.09 -6.73
C ALA A 552 -20.01 25.91 -7.38
N THR A 553 -21.23 25.77 -6.85
CA THR A 553 -22.47 26.41 -7.32
C THR A 553 -22.58 27.93 -7.09
N ALA A 554 -21.46 28.66 -7.04
CA ALA A 554 -21.46 30.12 -6.83
C ALA A 554 -20.44 30.83 -7.73
N GLN A 555 -20.78 31.05 -8.99
CA GLN A 555 -20.16 32.13 -9.77
C GLN A 555 -20.80 33.46 -9.38
N VAL A 556 -20.26 34.12 -8.35
CA VAL A 556 -20.61 35.51 -8.04
C VAL A 556 -19.45 36.39 -8.47
N ILE A 557 -19.54 36.98 -9.67
CA ILE A 557 -18.69 38.10 -10.05
C ILE A 557 -19.30 39.35 -9.42
N THR A 558 -18.78 39.80 -8.28
CA THR A 558 -19.12 41.13 -7.76
C THR A 558 -18.15 42.14 -8.35
N VAL A 559 -18.51 42.76 -9.48
CA VAL A 559 -17.80 43.95 -9.97
C VAL A 559 -18.30 45.15 -9.16
N ALA A 560 -17.57 45.53 -8.12
CA ALA A 560 -17.81 46.79 -7.44
C ALA A 560 -17.28 47.94 -8.33
N ASP A 561 -18.21 48.58 -9.05
CA ASP A 561 -18.10 49.85 -9.78
C ASP A 561 -17.37 49.81 -11.17
N PRO A 562 -18.09 49.95 -12.31
CA PRO A 562 -17.54 49.70 -13.65
C PRO A 562 -16.84 50.91 -14.31
N ASN A 563 -16.43 51.96 -13.59
CA ASN A 563 -15.86 53.15 -14.24
C ASN A 563 -14.57 53.62 -13.57
N VAL A 564 -13.44 52.99 -13.89
CA VAL A 564 -12.11 53.56 -13.63
C VAL A 564 -11.41 53.83 -14.96
N VAL A 565 -11.25 55.11 -15.29
CA VAL A 565 -10.42 55.57 -16.41
C VAL A 565 -9.04 55.91 -15.86
N VAL A 566 -8.03 55.09 -16.14
CA VAL A 566 -6.62 55.45 -15.89
C VAL A 566 -6.02 55.99 -17.18
N GLN A 567 -5.60 57.26 -17.17
CA GLN A 567 -4.89 57.89 -18.28
C GLN A 567 -3.38 57.81 -18.08
N ASP A 568 -2.65 57.32 -19.08
CA ASP A 568 -1.21 57.51 -19.17
C ASP A 568 -0.87 58.88 -19.81
N ARG A 569 0.39 59.31 -19.71
CA ARG A 569 0.88 60.61 -20.24
C ARG A 569 0.88 60.73 -21.78
N LYS A 570 0.38 59.74 -22.52
CA LYS A 570 0.28 59.74 -23.99
C LYS A 570 -1.12 59.44 -24.54
N GLY A 571 -2.12 59.27 -23.68
CA GLY A 571 -3.54 59.34 -24.08
C GLY A 571 -4.11 58.08 -24.75
N GLY A 572 -3.54 56.90 -24.54
CA GLY A 572 -4.17 55.63 -24.91
C GLY A 572 -5.11 55.13 -23.81
N ALA A 573 -6.36 54.76 -24.15
CA ALA A 573 -7.33 54.20 -23.21
C ALA A 573 -7.31 52.66 -23.26
N LEU A 574 -7.31 52.02 -22.09
CA LEU A 574 -7.55 50.58 -21.95
C LEU A 574 -9.05 50.39 -21.65
N LEU A 575 -9.78 49.67 -22.51
CA LEU A 575 -11.18 49.29 -22.31
C LEU A 575 -11.26 47.78 -22.07
N LEU A 576 -11.93 47.37 -21.00
CA LEU A 576 -12.31 45.96 -20.77
C LEU A 576 -13.83 45.87 -20.93
N THR A 577 -14.31 45.15 -21.95
CA THR A 577 -15.74 44.86 -22.16
C THR A 577 -15.96 43.38 -22.46
N PRO A 578 -17.04 42.73 -21.97
CA PRO A 578 -17.36 41.33 -22.29
C PRO A 578 -18.19 41.20 -23.60
N ASP A 579 -17.71 40.31 -24.49
CA ASP A 579 -18.34 39.57 -25.62
C ASP A 579 -18.66 40.19 -27.01
N ALA A 580 -18.04 39.60 -28.07
CA ALA A 580 -18.65 38.91 -29.25
C ALA A 580 -17.59 38.48 -30.33
N THR A 581 -17.80 37.32 -30.98
CA THR A 581 -16.87 36.45 -31.77
C THR A 581 -16.65 36.77 -33.28
N ALA A 582 -15.53 36.31 -33.89
CA ALA A 582 -15.45 35.86 -35.31
C ALA A 582 -14.23 34.94 -35.62
N ASP A 583 -14.46 33.83 -36.34
CA ASP A 583 -13.49 32.99 -37.09
C ASP A 583 -13.84 33.17 -38.59
N ALA A 584 -12.98 33.29 -39.62
CA ALA A 584 -11.91 32.39 -40.05
C ALA A 584 -11.05 32.97 -41.22
N SER A 585 -9.94 32.28 -41.53
CA SER A 585 -9.04 32.41 -42.71
C SER A 585 -9.76 32.73 -44.06
N ASN A 586 -9.32 33.59 -44.99
CA ASN A 586 -8.00 34.16 -45.30
C ASN A 586 -8.10 35.60 -45.87
N SER A 587 -7.63 36.55 -45.04
CA SER A 587 -7.14 37.92 -45.27
C SER A 587 -7.92 38.90 -46.18
N ARG A 588 -9.22 39.14 -45.94
CA ARG A 588 -10.00 40.28 -46.50
C ARG A 588 -11.08 40.74 -45.50
N SER A 589 -11.02 42.01 -45.06
CA SER A 589 -11.74 42.52 -43.88
C SER A 589 -13.23 42.76 -44.12
N LEU A 590 -14.03 42.05 -43.33
CA LEU A 590 -15.48 41.82 -43.44
C LEU A 590 -16.31 43.04 -42.98
N PHE A 591 -16.26 44.15 -43.71
CA PHE A 591 -17.10 45.33 -43.43
C PHE A 591 -18.38 45.43 -44.29
N ASP A 592 -18.63 44.51 -45.21
CA ASP A 592 -19.68 44.69 -46.24
C ASP A 592 -20.84 43.68 -46.23
N THR A 593 -20.93 42.75 -45.28
CA THR A 593 -22.05 41.80 -45.29
C THR A 593 -22.41 41.32 -43.90
N LEU A 594 -23.45 41.91 -43.31
CA LEU A 594 -24.75 41.24 -43.12
C LEU A 594 -25.60 41.93 -42.06
N SER A 595 -26.48 42.79 -42.54
CA SER A 595 -27.81 42.99 -42.01
C SER A 595 -28.67 41.73 -42.29
N ALA A 596 -28.61 40.72 -41.41
CA ALA A 596 -29.58 39.62 -41.32
C ALA A 596 -29.44 38.89 -39.96
N PRO A 597 -30.51 38.31 -39.39
CA PRO A 597 -30.43 37.57 -38.12
C PRO A 597 -29.75 36.21 -38.32
N LEU A 598 -28.74 35.91 -37.51
CA LEU A 598 -28.02 34.63 -37.50
C LEU A 598 -28.86 33.49 -36.89
N THR A 599 -28.65 32.27 -37.37
CA THR A 599 -29.43 31.08 -36.97
C THR A 599 -28.81 30.32 -35.79
N ALA A 600 -29.56 29.41 -35.17
CA ALA A 600 -29.15 28.69 -33.96
C ALA A 600 -27.93 27.76 -34.11
N ALA A 601 -27.49 27.44 -35.33
CA ALA A 601 -26.33 26.60 -35.57
C ALA A 601 -24.98 27.32 -35.39
N ASP A 602 -24.95 28.65 -35.39
CA ASP A 602 -23.71 29.45 -35.32
C ASP A 602 -23.26 29.76 -33.87
N ARG A 603 -23.92 29.20 -32.83
CA ARG A 603 -23.65 29.52 -31.41
C ARG A 603 -22.69 28.56 -30.68
N LYS A 604 -22.03 27.61 -31.36
CA LYS A 604 -21.35 26.49 -30.68
C LYS A 604 -19.82 26.51 -30.59
N LYS A 605 -19.13 27.64 -30.75
CA LYS A 605 -17.70 27.76 -30.35
C LYS A 605 -17.39 29.17 -29.88
N ALA A 606 -17.12 29.35 -28.58
CA ALA A 606 -16.49 30.55 -28.07
C ALA A 606 -15.09 30.20 -27.55
N VAL A 607 -14.06 30.71 -28.23
CA VAL A 607 -12.70 30.75 -27.70
C VAL A 607 -12.55 32.11 -27.05
N VAL A 608 -12.23 32.15 -25.75
CA VAL A 608 -11.88 33.41 -25.07
C VAL A 608 -10.37 33.57 -25.13
N THR A 609 -9.92 34.50 -25.98
CA THR A 609 -8.51 34.90 -26.06
C THR A 609 -8.34 36.17 -25.24
N ILE A 610 -7.48 36.16 -24.21
CA ILE A 610 -7.04 37.37 -23.51
C ILE A 610 -5.67 37.74 -24.05
N ASP A 611 -5.63 38.69 -24.98
CA ASP A 611 -4.38 39.29 -25.45
C ASP A 611 -3.99 40.47 -24.54
N VAL A 612 -2.89 40.33 -23.82
CA VAL A 612 -2.26 41.45 -23.12
C VAL A 612 -1.13 41.97 -24.02
N ASP A 613 -1.44 42.98 -24.83
CA ASP A 613 -0.49 43.59 -25.74
C ASP A 613 0.42 44.59 -24.98
N LEU A 614 1.55 44.08 -24.49
CA LEU A 614 2.63 44.92 -23.96
C LEU A 614 3.44 45.43 -25.14
N LEU A 615 3.45 46.74 -25.36
CA LEU A 615 4.23 47.36 -26.41
C LEU A 615 5.71 46.96 -26.32
N LYS A 616 6.05 46.01 -27.19
CA LYS A 616 7.35 45.50 -27.62
C LYS A 616 8.08 44.56 -26.64
N GLN A 617 8.08 43.30 -27.09
CA GLN A 617 8.99 42.19 -26.78
C GLN A 617 8.75 41.50 -25.43
N ASP A 618 7.62 40.80 -25.33
CA ASP A 618 7.52 39.36 -25.02
C ASP A 618 6.03 39.01 -24.81
N ALA A 619 5.44 38.28 -25.76
CA ALA A 619 4.02 37.89 -25.69
C ALA A 619 3.87 36.61 -24.86
N PHE A 620 2.99 36.64 -23.86
CA PHE A 620 2.53 35.43 -23.17
C PHE A 620 1.15 35.07 -23.72
N ARG A 621 1.02 33.83 -24.22
CA ARG A 621 -0.25 33.28 -24.68
C ARG A 621 -0.75 32.25 -23.67
N PHE A 622 -2.01 32.41 -23.25
CA PHE A 622 -2.74 31.40 -22.49
C PHE A 622 -3.92 30.95 -23.35
N ASP A 623 -3.96 29.66 -23.69
CA ASP A 623 -5.14 29.06 -24.32
C ASP A 623 -5.91 28.30 -23.23
N ALA A 624 -7.15 28.71 -22.96
CA ALA A 624 -8.09 27.96 -22.13
C ALA A 624 -9.22 27.44 -23.03
N VAL A 625 -9.41 26.12 -23.07
CA VAL A 625 -10.53 25.50 -23.79
C VAL A 625 -11.72 25.42 -22.84
N LEU A 626 -12.81 26.11 -23.17
CA LEU A 626 -14.10 25.98 -22.48
C LEU A 626 -14.99 25.06 -23.31
N ASP A 627 -15.28 23.86 -22.78
CA ASP A 627 -16.35 22.99 -23.29
C ASP A 627 -17.65 23.34 -22.55
N TRP A 628 -18.73 23.58 -23.30
CA TRP A 628 -19.96 24.24 -22.82
C TRP A 628 -21.22 23.47 -23.17
N ASP A 629 -21.22 22.13 -23.04
CA ASP A 629 -22.45 21.33 -23.07
C ASP A 629 -22.47 20.29 -21.94
N ALA A 630 -23.00 20.71 -20.78
CA ALA A 630 -23.71 19.85 -19.84
C ALA A 630 -24.73 20.67 -19.06
N GLN A 631 -25.76 21.19 -19.75
CA GLN A 631 -26.94 21.72 -19.06
C GLN A 631 -27.80 20.56 -18.57
N ARG A 632 -27.97 20.47 -17.24
CA ARG A 632 -29.12 19.81 -16.62
C ARG A 632 -30.34 20.71 -16.86
N ILE A 633 -31.37 20.16 -17.50
CA ILE A 633 -32.80 20.18 -17.12
C ILE A 633 -33.63 19.83 -18.37
N GLY A 634 -34.34 18.70 -18.29
CA GLY A 634 -35.39 18.34 -19.21
C GLY A 634 -36.15 17.13 -18.70
N GLN A 635 -37.20 17.37 -17.91
CA GLN A 635 -38.34 16.45 -17.86
C GLN A 635 -38.76 16.13 -19.30
N GLY A 636 -38.72 14.86 -19.67
CA GLY A 636 -39.33 14.35 -20.90
C GLY A 636 -40.64 13.64 -20.59
N TYR A 637 -41.73 14.40 -20.47
CA TYR A 637 -43.06 13.90 -20.79
C TYR A 637 -43.41 14.34 -22.23
N GLY A 638 -43.83 13.39 -23.05
CA GLY A 638 -44.38 13.58 -24.41
C GLY A 638 -43.51 12.90 -25.47
N GLU A 639 -43.97 12.01 -26.35
CA GLU A 639 -45.31 11.69 -26.85
C GLU A 639 -45.47 10.16 -27.00
N THR A 640 -46.70 9.69 -26.89
CA THR A 640 -47.12 8.31 -27.12
C THR A 640 -46.84 7.90 -28.58
N THR A 641 -45.70 7.27 -28.83
CA THR A 641 -45.49 6.51 -30.07
C THR A 641 -45.67 5.03 -29.76
N THR A 642 -46.82 4.50 -30.17
CA THR A 642 -47.07 3.06 -30.19
C THR A 642 -46.16 2.45 -31.26
N ARG A 643 -44.97 2.00 -30.87
CA ARG A 643 -44.25 0.99 -31.65
C ARG A 643 -44.92 -0.35 -31.39
N GLY A 644 -45.26 -1.06 -32.45
CA GLY A 644 -46.20 -2.18 -32.43
C GLY A 644 -45.86 -3.28 -31.41
N GLY A 645 -46.92 -3.81 -30.79
CA GLY A 645 -46.88 -4.67 -29.61
C GLY A 645 -47.37 -3.86 -28.40
N GLY A 646 -48.54 -4.17 -27.83
CA GLY A 646 -49.30 -3.26 -26.97
C GLY A 646 -48.72 -2.95 -25.58
N PHE A 647 -47.65 -2.15 -25.49
CA PHE A 647 -46.99 -1.74 -24.24
C PHE A 647 -46.89 -0.20 -24.09
N THR A 648 -46.80 0.33 -22.87
CA THR A 648 -46.65 1.78 -22.58
C THR A 648 -45.48 2.08 -21.66
N ARG A 649 -44.64 3.08 -21.97
CA ARG A 649 -43.52 3.53 -21.10
C ARG A 649 -44.06 4.14 -19.79
N SER A 650 -43.51 3.74 -18.65
CA SER A 650 -43.89 4.28 -17.33
C SER A 650 -42.99 5.44 -16.92
N SER A 651 -43.59 6.50 -16.39
CA SER A 651 -42.86 7.55 -15.67
C SER A 651 -42.64 7.23 -14.19
N ASP A 652 -43.24 6.15 -13.69
CA ASP A 652 -43.13 5.68 -12.30
C ASP A 652 -41.93 4.71 -12.11
N LEU A 653 -41.19 4.37 -13.18
CA LEU A 653 -40.03 3.47 -13.14
C LEU A 653 -38.77 4.20 -13.61
N ASP A 654 -37.71 4.09 -12.82
CA ASP A 654 -36.36 4.55 -13.16
C ASP A 654 -35.44 3.35 -13.38
N VAL A 655 -34.46 3.49 -14.28
CA VAL A 655 -33.64 2.37 -14.74
C VAL A 655 -32.18 2.79 -14.80
N ASP A 656 -31.33 2.01 -14.15
CA ASP A 656 -29.89 2.17 -14.21
C ASP A 656 -29.24 0.91 -14.80
N PHE A 657 -28.17 1.10 -15.56
CA PHE A 657 -27.42 0.05 -16.21
C PHE A 657 -25.93 0.33 -16.07
N VAL A 658 -25.22 -0.62 -15.46
CA VAL A 658 -23.78 -0.52 -15.22
C VAL A 658 -23.09 -1.71 -15.83
N ILE A 659 -22.03 -1.46 -16.60
CA ILE A 659 -21.11 -2.50 -17.04
C ILE A 659 -20.08 -2.68 -15.93
N GLU A 660 -20.10 -3.84 -15.28
CA GLU A 660 -19.25 -4.15 -14.14
C GLU A 660 -17.88 -4.67 -14.59
N GLN A 661 -17.85 -5.43 -15.69
CA GLN A 661 -16.63 -5.99 -16.27
C GLN A 661 -16.74 -6.13 -17.78
N THR A 662 -15.62 -5.99 -18.49
CA THR A 662 -15.51 -6.24 -19.94
C THR A 662 -14.32 -7.16 -20.24
N TRP A 663 -14.45 -7.97 -21.28
CA TRP A 663 -13.39 -8.85 -21.78
C TRP A 663 -13.53 -9.05 -23.29
N GLY A 664 -12.72 -8.36 -24.08
CA GLY A 664 -12.87 -8.33 -25.53
C GLY A 664 -14.24 -7.75 -25.93
N ASP A 665 -14.97 -8.45 -26.80
CA ASP A 665 -16.34 -8.07 -27.20
C ASP A 665 -17.39 -8.46 -26.14
N PHE A 666 -17.02 -9.18 -25.07
CA PHE A 666 -17.95 -9.65 -24.03
C PHE A 666 -18.01 -8.68 -22.85
N PHE A 667 -19.15 -8.63 -22.18
CA PHE A 667 -19.31 -7.87 -20.94
C PHE A 667 -20.26 -8.53 -19.94
N PHE A 668 -20.06 -8.19 -18.67
CA PHE A 668 -21.03 -8.38 -17.58
C PHE A 668 -21.57 -7.02 -17.17
N GLY A 669 -22.89 -6.92 -17.06
CA GLY A 669 -23.55 -5.73 -16.57
C GLY A 669 -24.67 -6.05 -15.60
N ARG A 670 -25.10 -5.03 -14.86
CA ARG A 670 -26.26 -5.06 -13.98
C ARG A 670 -27.29 -4.06 -14.47
N VAL A 671 -28.57 -4.41 -14.35
CA VAL A 671 -29.70 -3.51 -14.53
C VAL A 671 -30.42 -3.39 -13.20
N ALA A 672 -30.63 -2.15 -12.76
CA ALA A 672 -31.43 -1.81 -11.59
C ALA A 672 -32.71 -1.10 -12.04
N ILE A 673 -33.87 -1.59 -11.61
CA ILE A 673 -35.18 -1.00 -11.90
C ILE A 673 -35.78 -0.54 -10.57
N SER A 674 -36.04 0.76 -10.47
CA SER A 674 -36.55 1.40 -9.25
C SER A 674 -37.95 1.93 -9.47
N ASN A 675 -38.89 1.61 -8.56
CA ASN A 675 -40.21 2.23 -8.56
C ASN A 675 -40.14 3.59 -7.87
N THR A 676 -40.15 4.67 -8.66
CA THR A 676 -40.14 6.05 -8.17
C THR A 676 -41.54 6.64 -8.02
N GLY A 677 -42.58 5.89 -8.43
CA GLY A 677 -43.97 6.25 -8.27
C GLY A 677 -44.51 6.01 -6.86
N VAL A 678 -45.81 6.23 -6.70
CA VAL A 678 -46.51 6.13 -5.40
C VAL A 678 -47.40 4.89 -5.28
N ARG A 679 -47.35 4.00 -6.27
CA ARG A 679 -48.15 2.76 -6.33
C ARG A 679 -47.25 1.56 -6.65
N THR A 680 -47.58 0.40 -6.11
CA THR A 680 -46.92 -0.87 -6.46
C THR A 680 -47.08 -1.15 -7.95
N ILE A 681 -45.99 -1.55 -8.60
CA ILE A 681 -45.97 -1.89 -10.02
C ILE A 681 -45.89 -3.40 -10.16
N THR A 682 -46.92 -3.97 -10.75
CA THR A 682 -47.03 -5.38 -11.10
C THR A 682 -46.88 -5.51 -12.63
N ASP A 683 -46.25 -6.59 -13.12
CA ASP A 683 -46.16 -6.92 -14.55
C ASP A 683 -45.34 -5.95 -15.44
N TRP A 684 -44.10 -5.65 -15.03
CA TRP A 684 -43.15 -4.90 -15.86
C TRP A 684 -42.31 -5.80 -16.78
N GLY A 685 -41.82 -5.23 -17.88
CA GLY A 685 -40.92 -5.86 -18.86
C GLY A 685 -39.83 -4.91 -19.35
N ILE A 686 -38.85 -5.44 -20.10
CA ILE A 686 -37.69 -4.66 -20.58
C ILE A 686 -37.56 -4.81 -22.09
N ASP A 687 -37.43 -3.67 -22.78
CA ASP A 687 -37.13 -3.61 -24.20
C ASP A 687 -35.70 -3.15 -24.42
N LEU A 688 -34.90 -4.06 -24.97
CA LEU A 688 -33.50 -3.87 -25.31
C LEU A 688 -33.33 -3.84 -26.84
N THR A 689 -34.43 -3.69 -27.60
CA THR A 689 -34.34 -3.57 -29.07
C THR A 689 -33.68 -2.26 -29.47
N GLY A 690 -32.46 -2.36 -30.00
CA GLY A 690 -31.68 -1.21 -30.48
C GLY A 690 -30.42 -0.93 -29.67
N VAL A 691 -30.23 -1.62 -28.54
CA VAL A 691 -28.94 -1.60 -27.85
C VAL A 691 -27.88 -2.25 -28.76
N GLY A 692 -26.72 -1.61 -28.93
CA GLY A 692 -25.67 -2.02 -29.88
C GLY A 692 -24.97 -3.36 -29.56
N PHE A 693 -25.59 -4.26 -28.80
CA PHE A 693 -25.03 -5.53 -28.34
C PHE A 693 -26.08 -6.65 -28.32
N ASP A 694 -25.64 -7.89 -28.47
CA ASP A 694 -26.45 -9.09 -28.32
C ASP A 694 -26.40 -9.58 -26.88
N ILE A 695 -27.55 -9.76 -26.25
CA ILE A 695 -27.63 -10.31 -24.89
C ILE A 695 -27.67 -11.82 -24.98
N LEU A 696 -26.80 -12.48 -24.22
CA LEU A 696 -26.72 -13.92 -24.18
C LEU A 696 -27.62 -14.49 -23.08
N GLN A 697 -27.52 -13.97 -21.85
CA GLN A 697 -28.31 -14.44 -20.71
C GLN A 697 -28.56 -13.31 -19.69
N THR A 698 -29.60 -13.51 -18.87
CA THR A 698 -29.83 -12.74 -17.63
C THR A 698 -29.82 -13.65 -16.42
N HIS A 699 -29.42 -13.11 -15.27
CA HIS A 699 -29.34 -13.84 -14.02
C HIS A 699 -29.74 -12.98 -12.82
N THR A 700 -30.39 -13.60 -11.83
CA THR A 700 -30.71 -12.95 -10.54
C THR A 700 -29.83 -13.51 -9.44
N VAL A 701 -29.71 -12.79 -8.31
CA VAL A 701 -28.95 -13.22 -7.11
C VAL A 701 -29.42 -14.59 -6.58
N SER A 702 -30.67 -14.98 -6.88
CA SER A 702 -31.26 -16.29 -6.56
C SER A 702 -30.92 -17.43 -7.53
N GLY A 703 -30.04 -17.23 -8.51
CA GLY A 703 -29.48 -18.31 -9.36
C GLY A 703 -30.34 -18.77 -10.54
N GLY A 704 -31.41 -18.06 -10.90
CA GLY A 704 -32.18 -18.35 -12.11
C GLY A 704 -31.49 -17.77 -13.33
N VAL A 705 -31.12 -18.61 -14.32
CA VAL A 705 -30.56 -18.20 -15.62
C VAL A 705 -31.63 -18.36 -16.69
N THR A 706 -31.93 -17.29 -17.43
CA THR A 706 -32.84 -17.36 -18.59
C THR A 706 -32.09 -16.96 -19.85
N THR A 707 -32.10 -17.83 -20.85
CA THR A 707 -31.63 -17.50 -22.20
C THR A 707 -32.67 -16.62 -22.88
N ILE A 708 -32.26 -15.48 -23.43
CA ILE A 708 -33.15 -14.52 -24.06
C ILE A 708 -33.09 -14.75 -25.58
N ASP A 709 -34.19 -15.23 -26.16
CA ASP A 709 -34.28 -15.49 -27.61
C ASP A 709 -34.74 -14.27 -28.43
N ASP A 710 -35.05 -13.14 -27.77
CA ASP A 710 -35.42 -11.90 -28.45
C ASP A 710 -35.04 -10.67 -27.62
N ALA A 711 -34.62 -9.56 -28.24
CA ALA A 711 -34.15 -8.35 -27.54
C ALA A 711 -35.26 -7.62 -26.75
N LYS A 712 -36.45 -8.21 -26.65
CA LYS A 712 -37.56 -7.75 -25.83
C LYS A 712 -38.01 -8.87 -24.90
N VAL A 713 -38.03 -8.60 -23.60
CA VAL A 713 -38.42 -9.56 -22.57
C VAL A 713 -39.68 -9.07 -21.87
N ASP A 714 -40.82 -9.62 -22.29
CA ASP A 714 -42.12 -9.32 -21.72
C ASP A 714 -42.34 -10.17 -20.45
N ALA A 715 -42.66 -9.51 -19.33
CA ALA A 715 -43.01 -10.13 -18.03
C ALA A 715 -42.15 -11.37 -17.69
N PRO A 716 -40.82 -11.20 -17.51
CA PRO A 716 -39.95 -12.34 -17.22
C PRO A 716 -40.41 -13.07 -15.97
N THR A 717 -40.20 -14.40 -15.90
CA THR A 717 -40.68 -15.23 -14.77
C THR A 717 -40.13 -14.84 -13.40
N TRP A 718 -39.08 -14.02 -13.37
CA TRP A 718 -38.47 -13.44 -12.18
C TRP A 718 -38.91 -12.00 -11.91
N ASN A 719 -39.77 -11.41 -12.75
CA ASN A 719 -40.40 -10.15 -12.42
C ASN A 719 -41.20 -10.36 -11.12
N ARG A 720 -41.09 -9.38 -10.24
CA ARG A 720 -41.85 -9.32 -9.00
C ARG A 720 -42.50 -7.97 -8.91
N ASP A 721 -43.53 -7.91 -8.09
CA ASP A 721 -44.14 -6.66 -7.68
C ASP A 721 -43.05 -5.75 -7.08
N LEU A 722 -43.00 -4.50 -7.53
CA LEU A 722 -42.10 -3.48 -7.00
C LEU A 722 -42.92 -2.48 -6.21
N ASP A 723 -42.76 -2.47 -4.89
CA ASP A 723 -43.42 -1.47 -4.04
C ASP A 723 -42.79 -0.07 -4.23
N PRO A 724 -43.50 1.02 -3.90
CA PRO A 724 -42.95 2.37 -3.99
C PRO A 724 -41.61 2.53 -3.26
N GLY A 725 -40.58 2.97 -3.97
CA GLY A 725 -39.21 3.13 -3.48
C GLY A 725 -38.36 1.86 -3.50
N GLU A 726 -38.89 0.72 -3.94
CA GLU A 726 -38.12 -0.52 -4.07
C GLU A 726 -37.31 -0.53 -5.37
N THR A 727 -36.07 -1.01 -5.28
CA THR A 727 -35.18 -1.26 -6.41
C THR A 727 -34.92 -2.74 -6.57
N PHE A 728 -35.14 -3.24 -7.78
CA PHE A 728 -34.80 -4.61 -8.16
C PHE A 728 -33.60 -4.63 -9.09
N VAL A 729 -32.60 -5.43 -8.76
CA VAL A 729 -31.35 -5.55 -9.52
C VAL A 729 -31.19 -6.97 -10.06
N PHE A 730 -30.83 -7.09 -11.32
CA PHE A 730 -30.45 -8.35 -11.95
C PHE A 730 -29.25 -8.15 -12.88
N GLY A 731 -28.48 -9.21 -13.08
CA GLY A 731 -27.31 -9.22 -13.94
C GLY A 731 -27.63 -9.68 -15.35
N LEU A 732 -26.82 -9.25 -16.31
CA LEU A 732 -26.86 -9.68 -17.70
C LEU A 732 -25.46 -9.81 -18.27
N ASN A 733 -25.30 -10.73 -19.23
CA ASN A 733 -24.08 -10.86 -20.01
C ASN A 733 -24.41 -10.78 -21.50
N GLY A 734 -23.57 -10.06 -22.24
CA GLY A 734 -23.77 -9.82 -23.66
C GLY A 734 -22.46 -9.73 -24.44
N VAL A 735 -22.60 -9.61 -25.76
CA VAL A 735 -21.52 -9.48 -26.72
C VAL A 735 -21.77 -8.27 -27.60
N HIS A 736 -20.75 -7.46 -27.82
CA HIS A 736 -20.78 -6.30 -28.68
C HIS A 736 -20.97 -6.69 -30.15
N ARG A 737 -21.81 -5.97 -30.89
CA ARG A 737 -21.88 -6.12 -32.36
C ARG A 737 -20.76 -5.28 -32.97
N ASN A 738 -19.76 -5.93 -33.55
CA ASN A 738 -18.58 -5.26 -34.09
C ASN A 738 -18.93 -4.12 -35.07
N ASP A 739 -18.36 -2.93 -34.79
CA ASP A 739 -17.81 -1.92 -35.73
C ASP A 739 -17.98 -0.44 -35.30
N GLU A 740 -18.71 -0.09 -34.23
CA GLU A 740 -18.87 1.32 -33.81
C GLU A 740 -18.81 1.54 -32.28
N VAL A 741 -17.87 2.42 -31.88
CA VAL A 741 -17.78 3.20 -30.62
C VAL A 741 -17.51 2.42 -29.31
N SER A 742 -16.54 2.93 -28.54
CA SER A 742 -16.27 2.55 -27.14
C SER A 742 -17.55 2.47 -26.31
N LEU A 743 -17.68 1.45 -25.45
CA LEU A 743 -18.75 1.32 -24.45
C LEU A 743 -18.81 2.58 -23.58
N ASN A 744 -19.66 3.54 -23.96
CA ASN A 744 -20.01 4.69 -23.14
C ASN A 744 -21.30 4.31 -22.39
N PRO A 745 -21.24 4.04 -21.06
CA PRO A 745 -22.40 3.64 -20.26
C PRO A 745 -23.58 4.61 -20.40
N GLN A 746 -23.31 5.90 -20.57
CA GLN A 746 -24.32 6.93 -20.71
C GLN A 746 -25.08 6.87 -22.05
N ALA A 747 -24.38 6.57 -23.14
CA ALA A 747 -25.02 6.42 -24.47
C ALA A 747 -25.83 5.11 -24.60
N LEU A 748 -25.54 4.14 -23.74
CA LEU A 748 -26.23 2.85 -23.63
C LEU A 748 -27.52 2.98 -22.80
N LEU A 749 -27.49 3.76 -21.71
CA LEU A 749 -28.66 4.07 -20.87
C LEU A 749 -29.79 4.75 -21.65
N ASP A 750 -29.47 5.66 -22.57
CA ASP A 750 -30.45 6.38 -23.39
C ASP A 750 -31.22 5.47 -24.38
N GLN A 751 -30.83 4.20 -24.54
CA GLN A 751 -31.39 3.23 -25.50
C GLN A 751 -32.16 2.08 -24.84
N ILE A 752 -32.20 2.02 -23.50
CA ILE A 752 -32.94 0.99 -22.75
C ILE A 752 -34.31 1.55 -22.37
N ASP A 753 -35.38 0.91 -22.83
CA ASP A 753 -36.76 1.27 -22.45
C ASP A 753 -37.33 0.23 -21.48
N VAL A 754 -37.87 0.68 -20.35
CA VAL A 754 -38.68 -0.16 -19.46
C VAL A 754 -40.17 0.08 -19.72
N LEU A 755 -40.86 -1.03 -19.96
CA LEU A 755 -42.23 -1.05 -20.43
C LEU A 755 -43.16 -1.58 -19.34
N LEU A 756 -44.30 -0.93 -19.14
CA LEU A 756 -45.44 -1.57 -18.49
C LEU A 756 -46.17 -2.43 -19.53
N VAL A 757 -46.44 -3.67 -19.15
CA VAL A 757 -47.25 -4.61 -19.94
C VAL A 757 -48.74 -4.33 -19.77
#